data_AF-A0A538RTS2-F1
#
_entry.id   AF-A0A538RTS2-F1
#
_cell.length_a   1.000
_cell.length_b   1.000
_cell.length_c   1.000
_cell.angle_alpha   90.00
_cell.angle_beta   90.00
_cell.angle_gamma   90.00
#
_symmetry.space_group_name_H-M   'P 1'
#
loop_
_entity.id
_entity.type
_entity.pdbx_description
1 polymer ?
#
loop_
_entity_poly.entity_id
_entity_poly.type
_entity_poly.pdbx_seq_one_letter_code
_entity_poly.pdbx_strand_id
1 'polypeptide(L)'
;MSRLVRVRTPSGGCKDWKAGGAEETPYSVSWLHGVPQDLAFAASYQRLLARAPQATIFQTWEWVSCAMKHLVGDRVLYVVCVWETGELVACMPVTWGIDRVHGLTVRSVRVLGEGVADYMPLLVAGEDGAIREALLEALTMGPRSWDVIILSELPEQADERSAIEQWGRGRRMKLHWRQCTRSPILELQGRSGAEVRQQYSKTLRTRLHRSRKKMDAAGAVRFERVRPTSDQTDGVIDQCKSIEDASWKGQQGIGIFSTPERLVFFREVAKQFAARGWLDIGWLSLGDQVVSYRFGFRYQDVFLDYSLSFHSAYADVSPGRILLDDLVASSADLKLKAVDASHGGIEHGHQLQEWTSLARTHVQLWIMNRTLQGQGLYWLRERVRPGMKRLHRDWFGDRWQEVSSELRGILTHSRVYALGTVLNRSAGLVLLPVYTHLLPPEDFGLYSLVMITSELVGIFFGVGLVNAMACLYFDVDDERERRQIVSTAFIGFGGLALVMSALLYPLAALSNWVLFAPQDHMALFVIAYAALACSLLFDLGLGYLRLEKRSWEFLWVSLAKTILFLGFNILFVVGLKLGVIGIFYGTLLSSLFLAIGLAARILWQVGVVCSLPLLKNMVKIGLPLAPAGLADAAFQSTDKYFLNHLFAAGAVGQYALGGRVASLLHAFLTAPFAQIWVVRRLETLKQPGQREAFAGILTYFLTLLVTVGLTVVLFAPELFRLVASREYAPAVAVVPLLVLAFIMLAINMHFEIGLYHAKQTKWLMGVSLLCALINVPVSYLLIVQWGILGAGAAVLLIYTLRMSITGWLSCAVCHVPLEFEWRRVGAILAMAGLCAGVAHLVLGVDVSWVSAATKMGLLGLFLGSIVVIGIMSAKERRILLSLFKQSPKVSVP
;
A
#
# COMPACT_ATOMS: atom_id res chain seq x y z
N MET A 1 -46.06 -14.36 -28.54
CA MET A 1 -45.34 -15.34 -29.40
C MET A 1 -44.15 -15.88 -28.60
N SER A 2 -44.36 -16.82 -27.68
CA SER A 2 -44.49 -18.28 -27.89
C SER A 2 -43.15 -19.00 -28.03
N ARG A 3 -42.62 -19.50 -26.91
CA ARG A 3 -42.21 -20.91 -26.74
C ARG A 3 -41.96 -21.19 -25.25
N LEU A 4 -43.04 -21.65 -24.60
CA LEU A 4 -43.02 -22.43 -23.38
C LEU A 4 -42.19 -23.70 -23.61
N VAL A 5 -41.14 -23.91 -22.82
CA VAL A 5 -40.51 -25.22 -22.68
C VAL A 5 -40.82 -25.73 -21.27
N ARG A 6 -41.63 -26.80 -21.25
CA ARG A 6 -42.13 -27.51 -20.07
C ARG A 6 -40.98 -27.92 -19.14
N VAL A 7 -40.99 -27.44 -17.90
CA VAL A 7 -40.31 -28.08 -16.78
C VAL A 7 -41.20 -29.24 -16.34
N ARG A 8 -40.86 -30.47 -16.74
CA ARG A 8 -41.38 -31.68 -16.11
C ARG A 8 -40.62 -31.86 -14.80
N THR A 9 -41.32 -31.68 -13.68
CA THR A 9 -40.99 -32.32 -12.41
C THR A 9 -41.25 -33.82 -12.55
N PRO A 10 -40.29 -34.70 -12.20
CA PRO A 10 -40.60 -36.03 -11.75
C PRO A 10 -40.50 -36.05 -10.22
N SER A 11 -41.63 -36.38 -9.62
CA SER A 11 -41.78 -37.01 -8.31
C SER A 11 -40.69 -38.03 -8.00
N GLY A 12 -40.43 -38.22 -6.71
CA GLY A 12 -39.38 -39.06 -6.13
C GLY A 12 -39.06 -40.35 -6.87
N GLY A 13 -37.77 -40.62 -6.98
CA GLY A 13 -37.22 -41.85 -7.55
C GLY A 13 -35.73 -41.68 -7.77
N CYS A 14 -34.93 -42.39 -6.96
CA CYS A 14 -33.52 -42.61 -7.22
C CYS A 14 -33.39 -43.15 -8.66
N LYS A 15 -32.71 -42.42 -9.55
CA LYS A 15 -32.39 -42.95 -10.88
C LYS A 15 -31.09 -43.73 -10.74
N ASP A 16 -31.21 -45.04 -10.56
CA ASP A 16 -30.11 -45.98 -10.75
C ASP A 16 -29.69 -45.94 -12.22
N TRP A 17 -28.53 -45.33 -12.49
CA TRP A 17 -27.95 -45.30 -13.83
C TRP A 17 -26.95 -46.45 -13.91
N LYS A 18 -27.36 -47.58 -14.51
CA LYS A 18 -26.42 -48.66 -14.86
C LYS A 18 -25.59 -48.22 -16.06
N ALA A 19 -24.28 -48.06 -15.88
CA ALA A 19 -23.35 -47.76 -16.94
C ALA A 19 -23.35 -48.90 -17.97
N GLY A 20 -23.60 -48.57 -19.24
CA GLY A 20 -23.56 -49.54 -20.33
C GLY A 20 -22.13 -49.77 -20.83
N GLY A 21 -21.68 -51.03 -20.76
CA GLY A 21 -20.67 -51.61 -21.65
C GLY A 21 -19.26 -51.83 -21.05
N ALA A 22 -18.96 -53.11 -20.80
CA ALA A 22 -17.67 -53.78 -20.53
C ALA A 22 -17.22 -53.88 -19.05
N GLU A 23 -17.21 -55.15 -18.58
CA GLU A 23 -16.86 -55.68 -17.24
C GLU A 23 -17.82 -55.30 -16.09
N GLU A 24 -18.42 -56.31 -15.44
CA GLU A 24 -19.26 -56.14 -14.24
C GLU A 24 -18.40 -55.58 -13.11
N THR A 25 -18.33 -54.26 -12.99
CA THR A 25 -17.78 -53.63 -11.79
C THR A 25 -18.73 -53.92 -10.63
N PRO A 26 -18.24 -54.34 -9.45
CA PRO A 26 -19.08 -54.65 -8.29
C PRO A 26 -19.77 -53.41 -7.68
N TYR A 27 -19.50 -52.23 -8.24
CA TYR A 27 -19.90 -50.94 -7.71
C TYR A 27 -21.01 -50.29 -8.53
N SER A 28 -22.06 -49.82 -7.86
CA SER A 28 -23.09 -48.96 -8.46
C SER A 28 -22.92 -47.51 -8.01
N VAL A 29 -23.27 -46.56 -8.87
CA VAL A 29 -23.08 -45.12 -8.63
C VAL A 29 -24.41 -44.39 -8.63
N SER A 30 -24.64 -43.55 -7.62
CA SER A 30 -25.82 -42.69 -7.55
C SER A 30 -25.43 -41.22 -7.37
N TRP A 31 -26.17 -40.34 -8.03
CA TRP A 31 -26.01 -38.89 -7.95
C TRP A 31 -27.25 -38.27 -7.30
N LEU A 32 -27.13 -37.84 -6.05
CA LEU A 32 -28.23 -37.17 -5.36
C LEU A 32 -28.13 -35.67 -5.61
N HIS A 33 -29.25 -35.05 -6.01
CA HIS A 33 -29.33 -33.62 -6.24
C HIS A 33 -29.88 -32.92 -4.99
N GLY A 34 -29.14 -31.94 -4.46
CA GLY A 34 -29.49 -31.24 -3.23
C GLY A 34 -29.15 -32.03 -1.96
N VAL A 35 -29.70 -31.58 -0.82
CA VAL A 35 -29.43 -32.18 0.49
C VAL A 35 -30.25 -33.45 0.68
N PRO A 36 -29.65 -34.63 0.90
CA PRO A 36 -30.39 -35.84 1.23
C PRO A 36 -31.11 -35.66 2.57
N GLN A 37 -32.45 -35.75 2.57
CA GLN A 37 -33.28 -35.61 3.78
C GLN A 37 -33.60 -36.95 4.45
N ASP A 38 -33.14 -38.06 3.88
CA ASP A 38 -33.44 -39.41 4.37
C ASP A 38 -32.53 -39.79 5.56
N LEU A 39 -33.15 -40.16 6.68
CA LEU A 39 -32.46 -40.68 7.87
C LEU A 39 -31.64 -41.95 7.55
N ALA A 40 -32.11 -42.77 6.60
CA ALA A 40 -31.38 -43.97 6.17
C ALA A 40 -30.06 -43.64 5.46
N PHE A 41 -30.01 -42.51 4.74
CA PHE A 41 -28.79 -42.02 4.13
C PHE A 41 -27.79 -41.54 5.18
N ALA A 42 -28.25 -40.77 6.17
CA ALA A 42 -27.40 -40.31 7.28
C ALA A 42 -26.78 -41.49 8.04
N ALA A 43 -27.56 -42.54 8.32
CA ALA A 43 -27.06 -43.77 8.96
C ALA A 43 -26.03 -44.51 8.08
N SER A 44 -26.25 -44.57 6.76
CA SER A 44 -25.31 -45.19 5.83
C SER A 44 -24.01 -44.39 5.69
N TYR A 45 -24.09 -43.06 5.69
CA TYR A 45 -22.94 -42.16 5.71
C TYR A 45 -22.12 -42.32 6.98
N GLN A 46 -22.76 -42.43 8.15
CA GLN A 46 -22.07 -42.69 9.40
C GLN A 46 -21.37 -44.06 9.43
N ARG A 47 -21.97 -45.09 8.84
CA ARG A 47 -21.32 -46.41 8.66
C ARG A 47 -20.11 -46.34 7.72
N LEU A 48 -20.19 -45.55 6.64
CA LEU A 48 -19.03 -45.27 5.79
C LEU A 48 -17.92 -44.57 6.58
N LEU A 49 -18.26 -43.52 7.33
CA LEU A 49 -17.30 -42.76 8.13
C LEU A 49 -16.56 -43.64 9.14
N ALA A 50 -17.25 -44.58 9.79
CA ALA A 50 -16.65 -45.52 10.73
C ALA A 50 -15.65 -46.49 10.08
N ARG A 51 -15.79 -46.74 8.77
CA ARG A 51 -14.91 -47.61 7.97
C ARG A 51 -13.86 -46.85 7.16
N ALA A 52 -13.83 -45.52 7.29
CA ALA A 52 -12.90 -44.64 6.59
C ALA A 52 -11.87 -44.07 7.59
N PRO A 53 -10.75 -44.77 7.86
CA PRO A 53 -9.76 -44.34 8.85
C PRO A 53 -9.13 -42.97 8.55
N GLN A 54 -9.13 -42.56 7.28
CA GLN A 54 -8.65 -41.28 6.79
C GLN A 54 -9.62 -40.12 7.07
N ALA A 55 -10.87 -40.39 7.46
CA ALA A 55 -11.89 -39.35 7.55
C ALA A 55 -11.63 -38.37 8.68
N THR A 56 -11.83 -37.08 8.40
CA THR A 56 -11.60 -35.99 9.35
C THR A 56 -12.90 -35.44 9.92
N ILE A 57 -12.79 -34.54 10.90
CA ILE A 57 -13.96 -33.86 11.47
C ILE A 57 -14.78 -33.12 10.40
N PHE A 58 -14.12 -32.63 9.33
CA PHE A 58 -14.74 -31.91 8.22
C PHE A 58 -15.54 -32.82 7.27
N GLN A 59 -15.48 -34.14 7.49
CA GLN A 59 -16.24 -35.14 6.75
C GLN A 59 -17.28 -35.84 7.61
N THR A 60 -17.43 -35.43 8.88
CA THR A 60 -18.52 -35.90 9.74
C THR A 60 -19.88 -35.50 9.17
N TRP A 61 -20.92 -36.27 9.49
CA TRP A 61 -22.27 -35.94 9.03
C TRP A 61 -22.72 -34.57 9.55
N GLU A 62 -22.33 -34.23 10.78
CA GLU A 62 -22.60 -32.96 11.42
C GLU A 62 -22.05 -31.78 10.61
N TRP A 63 -20.81 -31.89 10.13
CA TRP A 63 -20.21 -30.87 9.28
C TRP A 63 -20.85 -30.84 7.89
N VAL A 64 -20.93 -32.00 7.23
CA VAL A 64 -21.34 -32.12 5.84
C VAL A 64 -22.80 -31.71 5.65
N SER A 65 -23.70 -32.09 6.55
CA SER A 65 -25.11 -31.67 6.53
C SER A 65 -25.26 -30.15 6.66
N CYS A 66 -24.53 -29.52 7.59
CA CYS A 66 -24.51 -28.06 7.73
C CYS A 66 -23.93 -27.38 6.47
N ALA A 67 -22.84 -27.93 5.92
CA ALA A 67 -22.19 -27.39 4.72
C ALA A 67 -23.12 -27.47 3.50
N MET A 68 -23.87 -28.56 3.35
CA MET A 68 -24.84 -28.74 2.27
C MET A 68 -26.00 -27.74 2.35
N LYS A 69 -26.35 -27.30 3.56
CA LYS A 69 -27.43 -26.35 3.81
C LYS A 69 -26.99 -24.89 3.59
N HIS A 70 -25.77 -24.53 3.99
CA HIS A 70 -25.34 -23.13 4.11
C HIS A 70 -24.21 -22.70 3.16
N LEU A 71 -23.40 -23.64 2.65
CA LEU A 71 -22.17 -23.33 1.90
C LEU A 71 -22.25 -23.60 0.40
N VAL A 72 -23.44 -23.89 -0.14
CA VAL A 72 -23.64 -24.14 -1.59
C VAL A 72 -23.59 -22.85 -2.41
N GLY A 73 -24.11 -21.75 -1.87
CA GLY A 73 -24.23 -20.46 -2.58
C GLY A 73 -25.03 -20.59 -3.87
N ASP A 74 -24.58 -19.90 -4.93
CA ASP A 74 -25.22 -19.89 -6.25
C ASP A 74 -24.91 -21.15 -7.10
N ARG A 75 -24.31 -22.19 -6.51
CA ARG A 75 -23.89 -23.40 -7.21
C ARG A 75 -24.93 -24.51 -7.07
N VAL A 76 -24.77 -25.57 -7.85
CA VAL A 76 -25.64 -26.74 -7.80
C VAL A 76 -24.97 -27.85 -7.01
N LEU A 77 -25.60 -28.29 -5.92
CA LEU A 77 -25.10 -29.38 -5.07
C LEU A 77 -25.42 -30.75 -5.66
N TYR A 78 -24.39 -31.61 -5.72
CA TYR A 78 -24.51 -33.03 -5.99
C TYR A 78 -23.80 -33.83 -4.89
N VAL A 79 -24.41 -34.92 -4.43
CA VAL A 79 -23.76 -35.90 -3.56
C VAL A 79 -23.49 -37.15 -4.38
N VAL A 80 -22.22 -37.42 -4.63
CA VAL A 80 -21.77 -38.58 -5.41
C VAL A 80 -21.58 -39.74 -4.45
N CYS A 81 -22.28 -40.86 -4.69
CA CYS A 81 -22.22 -42.05 -3.85
C CYS A 81 -21.85 -43.27 -4.68
N VAL A 82 -20.97 -44.10 -4.12
CA VAL A 82 -20.60 -45.42 -4.66
C VAL A 82 -21.07 -46.48 -3.69
N TRP A 83 -21.73 -47.50 -4.21
CA TRP A 83 -22.34 -48.58 -3.45
C TRP A 83 -21.78 -49.93 -3.88
N GLU A 84 -21.47 -50.78 -2.91
CA GLU A 84 -21.09 -52.18 -3.12
C GLU A 84 -22.16 -53.06 -2.48
N THR A 85 -22.84 -53.89 -3.26
CA THR A 85 -23.91 -54.79 -2.77
C THR A 85 -24.98 -54.10 -1.89
N GLY A 86 -25.29 -52.82 -2.18
CA GLY A 86 -26.27 -52.02 -1.44
C GLY A 86 -25.72 -51.28 -0.22
N GLU A 87 -24.43 -51.38 0.07
CA GLU A 87 -23.76 -50.66 1.15
C GLU A 87 -22.96 -49.46 0.60
N LEU A 88 -23.04 -48.31 1.27
CA LEU A 88 -22.32 -47.10 0.87
C LEU A 88 -20.83 -47.26 1.17
N VAL A 89 -20.01 -47.31 0.12
CA VAL A 89 -18.56 -47.52 0.20
C VAL A 89 -17.73 -46.28 -0.17
N ALA A 90 -18.31 -45.30 -0.85
CA ALA A 90 -17.69 -43.98 -1.02
C ALA A 90 -18.74 -42.87 -1.13
N CYS A 91 -18.39 -41.67 -0.68
CA CYS A 91 -19.28 -40.52 -0.77
C CYS A 91 -18.50 -39.21 -0.90
N MET A 92 -18.86 -38.36 -1.87
CA MET A 92 -18.27 -37.05 -2.03
C MET A 92 -19.31 -35.99 -2.42
N PRO A 93 -19.66 -35.07 -1.51
CA PRO A 93 -20.46 -33.90 -1.83
C PRO A 93 -19.64 -32.90 -2.65
N VAL A 94 -20.17 -32.50 -3.80
CA VAL A 94 -19.54 -31.58 -4.75
C VAL A 94 -20.53 -30.53 -5.24
N THR A 95 -20.01 -29.39 -5.68
CA THR A 95 -20.80 -28.29 -6.25
C THR A 95 -20.38 -28.03 -7.69
N TRP A 96 -21.38 -27.97 -8.58
CA TRP A 96 -21.21 -27.61 -9.97
C TRP A 96 -21.56 -26.14 -10.20
N GLY A 97 -20.73 -25.42 -10.94
CA GLY A 97 -20.95 -24.01 -11.27
C GLY A 97 -20.07 -23.52 -12.42
N ILE A 98 -20.17 -22.22 -12.72
CA ILE A 98 -19.35 -21.57 -13.75
C ILE A 98 -18.37 -20.62 -13.07
N ASP A 99 -17.08 -20.89 -13.23
CA ASP A 99 -16.02 -20.06 -12.68
C ASP A 99 -15.26 -19.31 -13.77
N ARG A 100 -14.67 -18.18 -13.39
CA ARG A 100 -13.68 -17.48 -14.22
C ARG A 100 -12.28 -17.73 -13.69
N VAL A 101 -11.56 -18.66 -14.30
CA VAL A 101 -10.20 -19.05 -13.90
C VAL A 101 -9.18 -18.51 -14.90
N HIS A 102 -8.29 -17.63 -14.45
CA HIS A 102 -7.26 -17.00 -15.29
C HIS A 102 -7.82 -16.35 -16.57
N GLY A 103 -9.00 -15.75 -16.48
CA GLY A 103 -9.68 -15.09 -17.61
C GLY A 103 -10.53 -16.02 -18.47
N LEU A 104 -10.37 -17.34 -18.34
CA LEU A 104 -11.20 -18.35 -19.01
C LEU A 104 -12.46 -18.65 -18.20
N THR A 105 -13.60 -18.69 -18.87
CA THR A 105 -14.86 -19.16 -18.28
C THR A 105 -14.92 -20.68 -18.38
N VAL A 106 -15.03 -21.37 -17.25
CA VAL A 106 -14.98 -22.84 -17.17
C VAL A 106 -16.11 -23.38 -16.31
N ARG A 107 -16.71 -24.51 -16.72
CA ARG A 107 -17.64 -25.28 -15.88
C ARG A 107 -16.83 -26.07 -14.87
N SER A 108 -16.95 -25.74 -13.60
CA SER A 108 -16.15 -26.36 -12.54
C SER A 108 -17.01 -27.21 -11.61
N VAL A 109 -16.44 -28.34 -11.20
CA VAL A 109 -16.91 -29.14 -10.07
C VAL A 109 -15.91 -28.96 -8.93
N ARG A 110 -16.39 -28.59 -7.75
CA ARG A 110 -15.56 -28.34 -6.55
C ARG A 110 -16.06 -29.17 -5.39
N VAL A 111 -15.17 -29.63 -4.52
CA VAL A 111 -15.58 -30.25 -3.26
C VAL A 111 -16.39 -29.26 -2.41
N LEU A 112 -17.45 -29.73 -1.76
CA LEU A 112 -18.23 -28.90 -0.85
C LEU A 112 -17.36 -28.51 0.37
N GLY A 113 -17.46 -27.24 0.79
CA GLY A 113 -16.69 -26.73 1.92
C GLY A 113 -15.29 -26.21 1.56
N GLU A 114 -14.94 -26.12 0.27
CA GLU A 114 -13.68 -25.49 -0.16
C GLU A 114 -13.52 -24.07 0.44
N GLY A 115 -12.40 -23.83 1.11
CA GLY A 115 -12.10 -22.56 1.79
C GLY A 115 -12.69 -22.42 3.20
N VAL A 116 -13.35 -23.47 3.71
CA VAL A 116 -13.83 -23.56 5.10
C VAL A 116 -13.38 -24.88 5.75
N ALA A 117 -13.32 -25.99 5.01
CA ALA A 117 -12.78 -27.26 5.47
C ALA A 117 -11.29 -27.38 5.14
N ASP A 118 -10.47 -27.81 6.11
CA ASP A 118 -9.00 -27.84 5.98
C ASP A 118 -8.42 -29.19 5.60
N TYR A 119 -9.15 -30.29 5.80
CA TYR A 119 -8.72 -31.65 5.45
C TYR A 119 -9.86 -32.41 4.78
N MET A 120 -9.74 -32.67 3.49
CA MET A 120 -10.78 -33.30 2.66
C MET A 120 -10.22 -34.47 1.84
N PRO A 121 -9.80 -35.58 2.47
CA PRO A 121 -9.38 -36.79 1.76
C PRO A 121 -10.54 -37.41 0.96
N LEU A 122 -10.23 -38.34 0.06
CA LEU A 122 -11.29 -39.13 -0.60
C LEU A 122 -11.96 -40.03 0.45
N LEU A 123 -13.25 -39.80 0.72
CA LEU A 123 -14.02 -40.57 1.69
C LEU A 123 -14.45 -41.90 1.06
N VAL A 124 -13.64 -42.94 1.33
CA VAL A 124 -13.81 -44.31 0.86
C VAL A 124 -13.71 -45.28 2.03
N ALA A 125 -14.41 -46.40 1.96
CA ALA A 125 -14.31 -47.47 2.94
C ALA A 125 -12.97 -48.21 2.77
N GLY A 126 -12.19 -48.29 3.86
CA GLY A 126 -10.88 -48.93 3.87
C GLY A 126 -9.84 -48.27 2.97
N GLU A 127 -8.81 -49.04 2.61
CA GLU A 127 -7.70 -48.60 1.75
C GLU A 127 -7.80 -49.19 0.32
N ASP A 128 -9.00 -49.60 -0.12
CA ASP A 128 -9.16 -50.21 -1.44
C ASP A 128 -8.92 -49.18 -2.57
N GLY A 129 -8.04 -49.51 -3.51
CA GLY A 129 -7.80 -48.73 -4.71
C GLY A 129 -8.99 -48.75 -5.68
N ALA A 130 -9.74 -49.85 -5.75
CA ALA A 130 -10.86 -50.02 -6.65
C ALA A 130 -12.05 -49.11 -6.29
N ILE A 131 -12.34 -48.95 -5.00
CA ILE A 131 -13.38 -48.02 -4.51
C ILE A 131 -13.00 -46.57 -4.82
N ARG A 132 -11.71 -46.21 -4.68
CA ARG A 132 -11.20 -44.89 -5.04
C ARG A 132 -11.33 -44.60 -6.52
N GLU A 133 -10.95 -45.56 -7.37
CA GLU A 133 -11.14 -45.45 -8.81
C GLU A 133 -12.62 -45.30 -9.17
N ALA A 134 -13.51 -46.09 -8.56
CA ALA A 134 -14.94 -46.00 -8.77
C ALA A 134 -15.51 -44.62 -8.38
N LEU A 135 -15.03 -44.01 -7.29
CA LEU A 135 -15.41 -42.65 -6.90
C LEU A 135 -14.92 -41.60 -7.91
N LEU A 136 -13.67 -41.70 -8.39
CA LEU A 136 -13.12 -40.78 -9.38
C LEU A 136 -13.82 -40.93 -10.73
N GLU A 137 -14.12 -42.15 -11.14
CA GLU A 137 -14.93 -42.43 -12.32
C GLU A 137 -16.32 -41.84 -12.18
N ALA A 138 -16.99 -42.11 -11.05
CA ALA A 138 -18.28 -41.54 -10.72
C ALA A 138 -18.22 -40.03 -10.95
N LEU A 139 -17.34 -39.29 -10.26
CA LEU A 139 -17.18 -37.83 -10.40
C LEU A 139 -17.04 -37.33 -11.84
N THR A 140 -16.37 -38.09 -12.71
CA THR A 140 -16.15 -37.71 -14.11
C THR A 140 -17.34 -37.99 -15.03
N MET A 141 -18.21 -38.92 -14.65
CA MET A 141 -19.41 -39.31 -15.42
C MET A 141 -20.66 -38.51 -15.01
N GLY A 142 -20.48 -37.39 -14.31
CA GLY A 142 -21.59 -36.66 -13.71
C GLY A 142 -22.68 -36.18 -14.68
N PRO A 143 -23.87 -35.87 -14.13
CA PRO A 143 -25.07 -35.58 -14.92
C PRO A 143 -24.99 -34.28 -15.73
N ARG A 144 -23.97 -33.45 -15.48
CA ARG A 144 -23.70 -32.22 -16.23
C ARG A 144 -22.30 -32.24 -16.81
N SER A 145 -22.17 -31.61 -17.98
CA SER A 145 -20.88 -31.33 -18.58
C SER A 145 -20.01 -30.48 -17.65
N TRP A 146 -18.72 -30.83 -17.56
CA TRP A 146 -17.72 -30.13 -16.76
C TRP A 146 -16.44 -29.94 -17.59
N ASP A 147 -15.66 -28.91 -17.26
CA ASP A 147 -14.37 -28.63 -17.89
C ASP A 147 -13.21 -28.92 -16.93
N VAL A 148 -13.44 -28.73 -15.62
CA VAL A 148 -12.45 -29.01 -14.57
C VAL A 148 -13.13 -29.50 -13.28
N ILE A 149 -12.54 -30.50 -12.64
CA ILE A 149 -12.86 -30.91 -11.26
C ILE A 149 -11.69 -30.46 -10.38
N ILE A 150 -11.99 -29.79 -9.26
CA ILE A 150 -11.01 -29.28 -8.32
C ILE A 150 -11.29 -29.92 -6.96
N LEU A 151 -10.38 -30.79 -6.53
CA LEU A 151 -10.39 -31.40 -5.21
C LEU A 151 -9.32 -30.69 -4.37
N SER A 152 -9.76 -29.93 -3.37
CA SER A 152 -8.91 -29.09 -2.52
C SER A 152 -8.67 -29.75 -1.17
N GLU A 153 -7.55 -29.40 -0.53
CA GLU A 153 -7.18 -29.90 0.81
C GLU A 153 -7.07 -31.44 0.92
N LEU A 154 -6.59 -32.09 -0.15
CA LEU A 154 -6.23 -33.51 -0.13
C LEU A 154 -4.90 -33.68 0.62
N PRO A 155 -4.79 -34.60 1.59
CA PRO A 155 -3.50 -34.90 2.21
C PRO A 155 -2.52 -35.45 1.17
N GLU A 156 -1.27 -34.99 1.19
CA GLU A 156 -0.24 -35.49 0.28
C GLU A 156 0.29 -36.85 0.75
N GLN A 157 -0.27 -37.93 0.21
CA GLN A 157 0.22 -39.30 0.38
C GLN A 157 0.77 -39.84 -0.95
N ALA A 158 1.97 -40.42 -0.91
CA ALA A 158 2.72 -40.79 -2.13
C ALA A 158 2.04 -41.92 -2.93
N ASP A 159 1.43 -42.87 -2.23
CA ASP A 159 0.66 -43.97 -2.76
C ASP A 159 -0.66 -43.48 -3.40
N GLU A 160 -1.42 -42.64 -2.70
CA GLU A 160 -2.69 -42.09 -3.20
C GLU A 160 -2.48 -41.25 -4.45
N ARG A 161 -1.44 -40.40 -4.45
CA ARG A 161 -1.07 -39.60 -5.63
C ARG A 161 -0.71 -40.48 -6.82
N SER A 162 0.07 -41.53 -6.61
CA SER A 162 0.51 -42.45 -7.67
C SER A 162 -0.67 -43.20 -8.29
N ALA A 163 -1.60 -43.69 -7.47
CA ALA A 163 -2.82 -44.36 -7.92
C ALA A 163 -3.70 -43.43 -8.78
N ILE A 164 -3.93 -42.19 -8.34
CA ILE A 164 -4.72 -41.21 -9.07
C ILE A 164 -4.03 -40.84 -10.41
N GLU A 165 -2.70 -40.71 -10.41
CA GLU A 165 -1.95 -40.45 -11.64
C GLU A 165 -2.05 -41.61 -12.64
N GLN A 166 -2.03 -42.85 -12.19
CA GLN A 166 -2.22 -44.04 -13.02
C GLN A 166 -3.64 -44.09 -13.60
N TRP A 167 -4.65 -43.88 -12.76
CA TRP A 167 -6.07 -43.79 -13.15
C TRP A 167 -6.28 -42.72 -14.25
N GLY A 168 -5.71 -41.52 -14.06
CA GLY A 168 -5.82 -40.41 -15.00
C GLY A 168 -5.12 -40.67 -16.34
N ARG A 169 -3.96 -41.34 -16.33
CA ARG A 169 -3.24 -41.75 -17.55
C ARG A 169 -4.07 -42.73 -18.37
N GLY A 170 -4.65 -43.76 -17.74
CA GLY A 170 -5.51 -44.74 -18.41
C GLY A 170 -6.69 -44.11 -19.14
N ARG A 171 -7.25 -43.04 -18.58
CA ARG A 171 -8.43 -42.33 -19.11
C ARG A 171 -8.08 -41.10 -19.96
N ARG A 172 -6.78 -40.91 -20.27
CA ARG A 172 -6.23 -39.76 -21.02
C ARG A 172 -6.64 -38.40 -20.44
N MET A 173 -6.89 -38.34 -19.14
CA MET A 173 -7.21 -37.10 -18.44
C MET A 173 -5.93 -36.33 -18.11
N LYS A 174 -6.05 -35.01 -17.98
CA LYS A 174 -4.93 -34.16 -17.60
C LYS A 174 -5.07 -33.79 -16.14
N LEU A 175 -4.06 -34.18 -15.36
CA LEU A 175 -4.02 -33.93 -13.92
C LEU A 175 -2.99 -32.86 -13.61
N HIS A 176 -3.29 -32.01 -12.64
CA HIS A 176 -2.34 -31.04 -12.10
C HIS A 176 -2.44 -30.98 -10.58
N TRP A 177 -1.31 -31.20 -9.93
CA TRP A 177 -1.17 -31.13 -8.48
C TRP A 177 -0.56 -29.80 -8.06
N ARG A 178 -1.12 -29.21 -7.02
CA ARG A 178 -0.59 -27.99 -6.42
C ARG A 178 -0.56 -28.14 -4.91
N GLN A 179 0.59 -27.93 -4.28
CA GLN A 179 0.64 -27.76 -2.83
C GLN A 179 -0.11 -26.47 -2.44
N CYS A 180 -1.08 -26.61 -1.53
CA CYS A 180 -1.91 -25.50 -1.04
C CYS A 180 -1.54 -25.07 0.36
N THR A 181 -1.26 -26.05 1.24
CA THR A 181 -1.17 -25.84 2.68
C THR A 181 -0.03 -26.67 3.24
N ARG A 182 0.67 -26.13 4.23
CA ARG A 182 1.60 -26.89 5.07
C ARG A 182 1.21 -26.64 6.51
N SER A 183 0.44 -27.57 7.10
CA SER A 183 -0.11 -27.47 8.44
C SER A 183 0.85 -28.08 9.46
N PRO A 184 1.48 -27.30 10.36
CA PRO A 184 2.32 -27.86 11.42
C PRO A 184 1.51 -28.77 12.34
N ILE A 185 2.14 -29.86 12.80
CA ILE A 185 1.55 -30.77 13.79
C ILE A 185 2.56 -31.08 14.89
N LEU A 186 2.12 -30.92 16.13
CA LEU A 186 2.91 -31.21 17.32
C LEU A 186 2.39 -32.49 17.96
N GLU A 187 3.17 -33.56 17.86
CA GLU A 187 2.90 -34.80 18.58
C GLU A 187 3.25 -34.64 20.06
N LEU A 188 2.32 -35.02 20.93
CA LEU A 188 2.47 -34.87 22.38
C LEU A 188 3.07 -36.12 23.04
N GLN A 189 3.07 -37.27 22.35
CA GLN A 189 3.76 -38.50 22.75
C GLN A 189 3.52 -38.94 24.21
N GLY A 190 2.31 -38.67 24.75
CA GLY A 190 1.93 -39.02 26.13
C GLY A 190 2.56 -38.17 27.25
N ARG A 191 3.36 -37.15 26.90
CA ARG A 191 4.02 -36.23 27.84
C ARG A 191 3.03 -35.35 28.59
N SER A 192 3.42 -34.83 29.75
CA SER A 192 2.74 -33.75 30.46
C SER A 192 3.04 -32.39 29.82
N GLY A 193 2.21 -31.38 30.09
CA GLY A 193 2.40 -30.02 29.60
C GLY A 193 3.73 -29.41 30.04
N ALA A 194 4.19 -29.74 31.25
CA ALA A 194 5.50 -29.32 31.76
C ALA A 194 6.66 -29.95 30.95
N GLU A 195 6.59 -31.24 30.64
CA GLU A 195 7.58 -31.95 29.82
C GLU A 195 7.60 -31.40 28.38
N VAL A 196 6.43 -31.14 27.78
CA VAL A 196 6.34 -30.53 26.45
C VAL A 196 7.02 -29.16 26.41
N ARG A 197 6.80 -28.31 27.43
CA ARG A 197 7.46 -26.99 27.55
C ARG A 197 8.98 -27.07 27.68
N GLN A 198 9.53 -28.15 28.23
CA GLN A 198 10.98 -28.36 28.32
C GLN A 198 11.61 -28.61 26.94
N GLN A 199 10.84 -29.13 25.98
CA GLN A 199 11.32 -29.43 24.63
C GLN A 199 11.39 -28.19 23.73
N TYR A 200 10.81 -27.07 24.16
CA TYR A 200 10.82 -25.84 23.39
C TYR A 200 12.24 -25.29 23.22
N SER A 201 12.49 -24.75 22.02
CA SER A 201 13.73 -24.04 21.73
C SER A 201 13.99 -22.91 22.74
N LYS A 202 15.27 -22.60 23.02
CA LYS A 202 15.66 -21.51 23.94
C LYS A 202 15.05 -20.17 23.51
N THR A 203 14.98 -19.93 22.21
CA THR A 203 14.38 -18.72 21.61
C THR A 203 12.88 -18.63 21.91
N LEU A 204 12.13 -19.71 21.69
CA LEU A 204 10.69 -19.75 21.95
C LEU A 204 10.40 -19.55 23.45
N ARG A 205 11.11 -20.26 24.34
CA ARG A 205 10.97 -20.10 25.80
C ARG A 205 11.19 -18.66 26.26
N THR A 206 12.25 -18.01 25.75
CA THR A 206 12.57 -16.62 26.08
C THR A 206 11.48 -15.66 25.60
N ARG A 207 10.95 -15.87 24.40
CA ARG A 207 9.88 -15.05 23.82
C ARG A 207 8.57 -15.20 24.58
N LEU A 208 8.16 -16.43 24.90
CA LEU A 208 6.97 -16.72 25.69
C LEU A 208 7.08 -16.11 27.09
N HIS A 209 8.21 -16.28 27.77
CA HIS A 209 8.44 -15.69 29.09
C HIS A 209 8.34 -14.15 29.08
N ARG A 210 8.94 -13.48 28.08
CA ARG A 210 8.83 -12.02 27.93
C ARG A 210 7.40 -11.57 27.67
N SER A 211 6.67 -12.28 26.80
CA SER A 211 5.28 -11.94 26.44
C SER A 211 4.36 -12.12 27.65
N ARG A 212 4.51 -13.23 28.37
CA ARG A 212 3.75 -13.53 29.59
C ARG A 212 4.05 -12.51 30.70
N LYS A 213 5.31 -12.18 30.96
CA LYS A 213 5.69 -11.13 31.93
C LYS A 213 5.06 -9.77 31.62
N LYS A 214 4.99 -9.38 30.33
CA LYS A 214 4.33 -8.13 29.93
C LYS A 214 2.82 -8.19 30.13
N MET A 215 2.21 -9.35 29.84
CA MET A 215 0.77 -9.52 29.98
C MET A 215 0.36 -9.57 31.45
N ASP A 216 1.12 -10.25 32.30
CA ASP A 216 0.94 -10.26 33.76
C ASP A 216 1.09 -8.86 34.37
N ALA A 217 1.94 -8.00 33.79
CA ALA A 217 2.05 -6.60 34.19
C ALA A 217 0.85 -5.73 33.76
N ALA A 218 0.09 -6.16 32.75
CA ALA A 218 -1.10 -5.47 32.27
C ALA A 218 -2.38 -5.89 33.03
N GLY A 219 -2.36 -7.01 33.76
CA GLY A 219 -3.48 -7.51 34.55
C GLY A 219 -3.38 -9.02 34.82
N ALA A 220 -4.34 -9.54 35.58
CA ALA A 220 -4.40 -10.98 35.87
C ALA A 220 -4.75 -11.78 34.61
N VAL A 221 -3.85 -12.65 34.16
CA VAL A 221 -4.04 -13.49 32.98
C VAL A 221 -4.66 -14.83 33.37
N ARG A 222 -5.79 -15.19 32.76
CA ARG A 222 -6.45 -16.49 32.96
C ARG A 222 -6.63 -17.22 31.64
N PHE A 223 -6.19 -18.46 31.60
CA PHE A 223 -6.45 -19.40 30.50
C PHE A 223 -7.64 -20.29 30.87
N GLU A 224 -8.53 -20.55 29.92
CA GLU A 224 -9.65 -21.45 30.08
C GLU A 224 -9.91 -22.24 28.79
N ARG A 225 -10.32 -23.51 28.91
CA ARG A 225 -10.86 -24.30 27.80
C ARG A 225 -12.37 -24.37 27.92
N VAL A 226 -13.04 -23.70 26.98
CA VAL A 226 -14.49 -23.63 26.93
C VAL A 226 -15.01 -24.73 26.02
N ARG A 227 -15.75 -25.67 26.62
CA ARG A 227 -16.45 -26.76 25.94
C ARG A 227 -17.94 -26.62 26.24
N PRO A 228 -18.65 -25.76 25.49
CA PRO A 228 -20.04 -25.43 25.82
C PRO A 228 -20.96 -26.62 25.51
N THR A 229 -22.12 -26.64 26.15
CA THR A 229 -23.24 -27.47 25.71
C THR A 229 -23.92 -26.84 24.47
N SER A 230 -24.78 -27.59 23.79
CA SER A 230 -25.51 -27.09 22.61
C SER A 230 -26.23 -25.76 22.89
N ASP A 231 -26.88 -25.62 24.06
CA ASP A 231 -27.65 -24.42 24.42
C ASP A 231 -26.77 -23.21 24.73
N GLN A 232 -25.53 -23.44 25.18
CA GLN A 232 -24.57 -22.38 25.50
C GLN A 232 -23.76 -21.90 24.28
N THR A 233 -23.83 -22.64 23.17
CA THR A 233 -22.95 -22.44 22.02
C THR A 233 -23.15 -21.08 21.35
N ASP A 234 -24.39 -20.59 21.25
CA ASP A 234 -24.67 -19.29 20.62
C ASP A 234 -23.97 -18.13 21.36
N GLY A 235 -24.03 -18.13 22.70
CA GLY A 235 -23.36 -17.10 23.51
C GLY A 235 -21.83 -17.13 23.36
N VAL A 236 -21.24 -18.33 23.26
CA VAL A 236 -19.80 -18.48 23.02
C VAL A 236 -19.40 -17.97 21.63
N ILE A 237 -20.21 -18.23 20.61
CA ILE A 237 -19.96 -17.72 19.25
C ILE A 237 -20.08 -16.19 19.21
N ASP A 238 -21.07 -15.61 19.88
CA ASP A 238 -21.24 -14.15 19.95
C ASP A 238 -20.03 -13.48 20.59
N GLN A 239 -19.46 -14.10 21.63
CA GLN A 239 -18.25 -13.61 22.25
C GLN A 239 -17.03 -13.73 21.32
N CYS A 240 -16.84 -14.87 20.65
CA CYS A 240 -15.78 -15.04 19.65
C CYS A 240 -15.93 -14.00 18.52
N LYS A 241 -17.15 -13.78 18.02
CA LYS A 241 -17.42 -12.76 17.00
C LYS A 241 -17.07 -11.36 17.48
N SER A 242 -17.42 -10.98 18.71
CA SER A 242 -17.08 -9.66 19.26
C SER A 242 -15.56 -9.41 19.29
N ILE A 243 -14.76 -10.44 19.61
CA ILE A 243 -13.29 -10.35 19.61
C ILE A 243 -12.75 -10.29 18.18
N GLU A 244 -13.37 -11.00 17.24
CA GLU A 244 -13.00 -10.95 15.82
C GLU A 244 -13.29 -9.58 15.20
N ASP A 245 -14.43 -8.97 15.51
CA ASP A 245 -14.81 -7.63 15.07
C ASP A 245 -13.85 -6.56 15.62
N ALA A 246 -13.34 -6.75 16.84
CA ALA A 246 -12.35 -5.88 17.48
C ALA A 246 -10.88 -6.22 17.15
N SER A 247 -10.62 -7.08 16.15
CA SER A 247 -9.27 -7.48 15.75
C SER A 247 -8.87 -6.98 14.36
N TRP A 248 -7.63 -7.31 13.95
CA TRP A 248 -7.17 -7.08 12.58
C TRP A 248 -8.03 -7.82 11.54
N LYS A 249 -8.67 -8.95 11.91
CA LYS A 249 -9.55 -9.71 11.02
C LYS A 249 -10.85 -8.95 10.76
N GLY A 250 -11.42 -8.31 11.79
CA GLY A 250 -12.58 -7.43 11.66
C GLY A 250 -12.31 -6.24 10.74
N GLN A 251 -11.17 -5.57 10.92
CA GLN A 251 -10.75 -4.43 10.08
C GLN A 251 -10.57 -4.80 8.61
N GLN A 252 -10.25 -6.06 8.30
CA GLN A 252 -9.99 -6.57 6.94
C GLN A 252 -11.15 -7.38 6.35
N GLY A 253 -12.18 -7.71 7.12
CA GLY A 253 -13.32 -8.53 6.68
C GLY A 253 -12.99 -10.01 6.40
N ILE A 254 -11.89 -10.54 6.95
CA ILE A 254 -11.37 -11.89 6.64
C ILE A 254 -11.66 -12.93 7.75
N GLY A 255 -12.51 -12.59 8.71
CA GLY A 255 -12.89 -13.45 9.83
C GLY A 255 -13.64 -14.73 9.45
N ILE A 256 -13.69 -15.71 10.35
CA ILE A 256 -14.52 -16.92 10.14
C ILE A 256 -16.02 -16.60 10.28
N PHE A 257 -16.36 -15.51 10.97
CA PHE A 257 -17.74 -15.03 11.15
C PHE A 257 -18.06 -13.79 10.29
N SER A 258 -17.26 -13.52 9.24
CA SER A 258 -17.33 -12.26 8.50
C SER A 258 -18.55 -12.12 7.57
N THR A 259 -19.14 -13.24 7.11
CA THR A 259 -20.36 -13.21 6.29
C THR A 259 -21.55 -13.81 7.04
N PRO A 260 -22.79 -13.35 6.76
CA PRO A 260 -23.99 -13.91 7.38
C PRO A 260 -24.10 -15.43 7.20
N GLU A 261 -23.76 -15.94 6.02
CA GLU A 261 -23.84 -17.37 5.69
C GLU A 261 -22.85 -18.19 6.53
N ARG A 262 -21.62 -17.69 6.69
CA ARG A 262 -20.60 -18.33 7.54
C ARG A 262 -20.98 -18.30 9.01
N LEU A 263 -21.53 -17.20 9.50
CA LEU A 263 -21.99 -17.10 10.88
C LEU A 263 -23.09 -18.11 11.18
N VAL A 264 -24.09 -18.23 10.29
CA VAL A 264 -25.17 -19.22 10.43
C VAL A 264 -24.62 -20.66 10.35
N PHE A 265 -23.73 -20.93 9.40
CA PHE A 265 -23.06 -22.23 9.28
C PHE A 265 -22.31 -22.61 10.57
N PHE A 266 -21.47 -21.72 11.09
CA PHE A 266 -20.70 -22.00 12.31
C PHE A 266 -21.58 -22.14 13.55
N ARG A 267 -22.67 -21.38 13.66
CA ARG A 267 -23.65 -21.58 14.75
C ARG A 267 -24.28 -22.96 14.72
N GLU A 268 -24.69 -23.44 13.55
CA GLU A 268 -25.34 -24.75 13.44
C GLU A 268 -24.34 -25.90 13.67
N VAL A 269 -23.15 -25.85 13.05
CA VAL A 269 -22.16 -26.92 13.20
C VAL A 269 -21.55 -26.96 14.61
N ALA A 270 -21.33 -25.81 15.24
CA ALA A 270 -20.80 -25.74 16.59
C ALA A 270 -21.77 -26.36 17.61
N LYS A 271 -23.09 -26.19 17.44
CA LYS A 271 -24.09 -26.84 18.31
C LYS A 271 -24.02 -28.36 18.20
N GLN A 272 -23.89 -28.87 16.98
CA GLN A 272 -23.77 -30.30 16.74
C GLN A 272 -22.44 -30.85 17.28
N PHE A 273 -21.33 -30.13 17.11
CA PHE A 273 -20.04 -30.50 17.67
C PHE A 273 -20.01 -30.41 19.20
N ALA A 274 -20.67 -29.42 19.80
CA ALA A 274 -20.85 -29.31 21.24
C ALA A 274 -21.61 -30.51 21.80
N ALA A 275 -22.70 -30.93 21.14
CA ALA A 275 -23.47 -32.12 21.53
C ALA A 275 -22.63 -33.41 21.48
N ARG A 276 -21.64 -33.49 20.59
CA ARG A 276 -20.68 -34.59 20.49
C ARG A 276 -19.46 -34.45 21.40
N GLY A 277 -19.31 -33.32 22.10
CA GLY A 277 -18.11 -32.99 22.89
C GLY A 277 -16.87 -32.70 22.04
N TRP A 278 -17.05 -32.38 20.76
CA TRP A 278 -15.97 -32.07 19.80
C TRP A 278 -15.61 -30.60 19.73
N LEU A 279 -16.45 -29.69 20.23
CA LEU A 279 -16.13 -28.26 20.26
C LEU A 279 -15.23 -27.94 21.46
N ASP A 280 -14.07 -27.34 21.21
CA ASP A 280 -13.07 -27.05 22.25
C ASP A 280 -12.35 -25.73 21.94
N ILE A 281 -12.66 -24.69 22.72
CA ILE A 281 -12.22 -23.32 22.45
C ILE A 281 -11.29 -22.87 23.57
N GLY A 282 -10.08 -22.42 23.22
CA GLY A 282 -9.18 -21.79 24.17
C GLY A 282 -9.51 -20.32 24.34
N TRP A 283 -9.66 -19.85 25.58
CA TRP A 283 -9.80 -18.44 25.94
C TRP A 283 -8.61 -17.95 26.74
N LEU A 284 -8.21 -16.71 26.45
CA LEU A 284 -7.28 -15.95 27.27
C LEU A 284 -7.99 -14.68 27.73
N SER A 285 -8.15 -14.55 29.04
CA SER A 285 -8.73 -13.38 29.68
C SER A 285 -7.66 -12.54 30.37
N LEU A 286 -7.87 -11.23 30.36
CA LEU A 286 -7.12 -10.26 31.15
C LEU A 286 -8.11 -9.56 32.08
N GLY A 287 -8.06 -9.87 33.37
CA GLY A 287 -9.15 -9.54 34.30
C GLY A 287 -10.45 -10.25 33.88
N ASP A 288 -11.55 -9.51 33.81
CA ASP A 288 -12.88 -10.05 33.44
C ASP A 288 -13.13 -10.07 31.92
N GLN A 289 -12.19 -9.57 31.11
CA GLN A 289 -12.36 -9.46 29.66
C GLN A 289 -11.61 -10.56 28.92
N VAL A 290 -12.29 -11.28 28.01
CA VAL A 290 -11.63 -12.19 27.06
C VAL A 290 -10.95 -11.38 25.97
N VAL A 291 -9.63 -11.49 25.87
CA VAL A 291 -8.79 -10.71 24.95
C VAL A 291 -8.32 -11.50 23.73
N SER A 292 -8.34 -12.83 23.81
CA SER A 292 -7.97 -13.72 22.70
C SER A 292 -8.74 -15.02 22.78
N TYR A 293 -9.09 -15.58 21.62
CA TYR A 293 -9.63 -16.93 21.51
C TYR A 293 -8.93 -17.75 20.43
N ARG A 294 -8.90 -19.06 20.63
CA ARG A 294 -8.56 -20.07 19.62
C ARG A 294 -9.75 -21.01 19.48
N PHE A 295 -10.46 -20.86 18.38
CA PHE A 295 -11.60 -21.69 18.01
C PHE A 295 -11.05 -22.99 17.46
N GLY A 296 -11.35 -24.11 18.11
CA GLY A 296 -10.81 -25.40 17.74
C GLY A 296 -11.77 -26.55 17.98
N PHE A 297 -11.31 -27.73 17.58
CA PHE A 297 -12.07 -28.96 17.66
C PHE A 297 -11.24 -30.09 18.26
N ARG A 298 -11.87 -30.95 19.06
CA ARG A 298 -11.27 -32.19 19.55
C ARG A 298 -11.90 -33.38 18.83
N TYR A 299 -11.12 -34.06 18.01
CA TYR A 299 -11.58 -35.23 17.24
C TYR A 299 -10.46 -36.28 17.17
N GLN A 300 -10.79 -37.55 17.44
CA GLN A 300 -9.84 -38.68 17.46
C GLN A 300 -8.57 -38.42 18.32
N ASP A 301 -8.75 -37.82 19.50
CA ASP A 301 -7.68 -37.41 20.42
C ASP A 301 -6.67 -36.41 19.85
N VAL A 302 -7.05 -35.66 18.81
CA VAL A 302 -6.27 -34.54 18.28
C VAL A 302 -7.03 -33.24 18.51
N PHE A 303 -6.33 -32.20 18.94
CA PHE A 303 -6.86 -30.84 18.94
C PHE A 303 -6.53 -30.15 17.62
N LEU A 304 -7.55 -29.73 16.88
CA LEU A 304 -7.49 -28.97 15.64
C LEU A 304 -7.63 -27.47 15.96
N ASP A 305 -6.60 -26.69 15.72
CA ASP A 305 -6.54 -25.24 15.96
C ASP A 305 -7.07 -24.46 14.74
N TYR A 306 -8.39 -24.38 14.62
CA TYR A 306 -9.06 -23.94 13.39
C TYR A 306 -8.94 -22.42 13.12
N SER A 307 -9.16 -21.56 14.13
CA SER A 307 -9.08 -20.11 13.93
C SER A 307 -8.69 -19.35 15.20
N LEU A 308 -7.78 -18.39 15.05
CA LEU A 308 -7.33 -17.48 16.11
C LEU A 308 -7.85 -16.05 15.87
N SER A 309 -8.27 -15.36 16.93
CA SER A 309 -8.37 -13.89 16.95
C SER A 309 -7.99 -13.33 18.31
N PHE A 310 -7.55 -12.07 18.34
CA PHE A 310 -7.26 -11.32 19.55
C PHE A 310 -7.56 -9.84 19.36
N HIS A 311 -7.94 -9.17 20.44
CA HIS A 311 -8.31 -7.76 20.45
C HIS A 311 -7.10 -6.87 20.13
N SER A 312 -7.22 -5.95 19.18
CA SER A 312 -6.06 -5.23 18.60
C SER A 312 -5.30 -4.37 19.60
N ALA A 313 -5.96 -3.89 20.66
CA ALA A 313 -5.33 -3.14 21.75
C ALA A 313 -4.22 -3.91 22.49
N TYR A 314 -4.22 -5.25 22.40
CA TYR A 314 -3.24 -6.11 23.08
C TYR A 314 -2.23 -6.74 22.11
N ALA A 315 -2.09 -6.23 20.88
CA ALA A 315 -1.17 -6.78 19.87
C ALA A 315 0.29 -6.84 20.37
N ASP A 316 0.72 -5.83 21.14
CA ASP A 316 2.11 -5.69 21.62
C ASP A 316 2.55 -6.76 22.62
N VAL A 317 1.58 -7.48 23.22
CA VAL A 317 1.85 -8.57 24.18
C VAL A 317 1.65 -9.96 23.58
N SER A 318 1.36 -10.07 22.27
CA SER A 318 1.25 -11.34 21.53
C SER A 318 0.33 -12.39 22.19
N PRO A 319 -0.92 -12.05 22.54
CA PRO A 319 -1.81 -12.91 23.33
C PRO A 319 -2.10 -14.25 22.65
N GLY A 320 -2.16 -14.30 21.31
CA GLY A 320 -2.38 -15.55 20.57
C GLY A 320 -1.27 -16.59 20.71
N ARG A 321 -0.02 -16.17 20.99
CA ARG A 321 1.10 -17.10 21.26
C ARG A 321 1.06 -17.64 22.68
N ILE A 322 0.70 -16.79 23.65
CA ILE A 322 0.53 -17.20 25.05
C ILE A 322 -0.61 -18.22 25.13
N LEU A 323 -1.74 -17.92 24.50
CA LEU A 323 -2.88 -18.82 24.43
C LEU A 323 -2.51 -20.15 23.75
N LEU A 324 -1.71 -20.14 22.68
CA LEU A 324 -1.26 -21.38 22.04
C LEU A 324 -0.40 -22.24 22.99
N ASP A 325 0.52 -21.63 23.73
CA ASP A 325 1.35 -22.35 24.70
C ASP A 325 0.51 -23.02 25.78
N ASP A 326 -0.44 -22.30 26.39
CA ASP A 326 -1.31 -22.86 27.42
C ASP A 326 -2.21 -23.96 26.87
N LEU A 327 -2.69 -23.79 25.63
CA LEU A 327 -3.51 -24.79 24.96
C LEU A 327 -2.70 -26.06 24.65
N VAL A 328 -1.45 -25.93 24.19
CA VAL A 328 -0.54 -27.05 23.96
C VAL A 328 -0.26 -27.80 25.26
N ALA A 329 0.10 -27.08 26.33
CA ALA A 329 0.38 -27.68 27.63
C ALA A 329 -0.85 -28.41 28.19
N SER A 330 -2.02 -27.75 28.16
CA SER A 330 -3.27 -28.35 28.60
C SER A 330 -3.68 -29.56 27.74
N SER A 331 -3.42 -29.54 26.44
CA SER A 331 -3.67 -30.68 25.55
C SER A 331 -2.83 -31.90 25.91
N ALA A 332 -1.58 -31.68 26.32
CA ALA A 332 -0.69 -32.73 26.80
C ALA A 332 -1.15 -33.32 28.13
N ASP A 333 -1.58 -32.46 29.06
CA ASP A 333 -2.14 -32.90 30.35
C ASP A 333 -3.44 -33.71 30.18
N LEU A 334 -4.23 -33.38 29.16
CA LEU A 334 -5.43 -34.15 28.75
C LEU A 334 -5.10 -35.44 27.97
N LYS A 335 -3.82 -35.79 27.81
CA LYS A 335 -3.35 -36.98 27.08
C LYS A 335 -3.84 -37.04 25.63
N LEU A 336 -3.99 -35.89 24.98
CA LEU A 336 -4.21 -35.83 23.54
C LEU A 336 -2.99 -36.38 22.79
N LYS A 337 -3.21 -36.97 21.62
CA LYS A 337 -2.15 -37.49 20.75
C LYS A 337 -1.33 -36.36 20.12
N ALA A 338 -2.02 -35.31 19.65
CA ALA A 338 -1.38 -34.20 18.96
C ALA A 338 -2.19 -32.90 19.04
N VAL A 339 -1.50 -31.79 18.77
CA VAL A 339 -2.08 -30.48 18.41
C VAL A 339 -1.75 -30.23 16.95
N ASP A 340 -2.76 -30.05 16.12
CA ASP A 340 -2.65 -29.85 14.68
C ASP A 340 -3.16 -28.44 14.34
N ALA A 341 -2.39 -27.71 13.54
CA ALA A 341 -2.71 -26.33 13.19
C ALA A 341 -3.95 -26.18 12.31
N SER A 342 -4.57 -27.29 11.88
CA SER A 342 -5.68 -27.34 10.92
C SER A 342 -5.30 -26.82 9.53
N HIS A 343 -4.98 -25.53 9.45
CA HIS A 343 -4.57 -24.81 8.26
C HIS A 343 -3.27 -24.01 8.49
N GLY A 344 -2.40 -23.95 7.48
CA GLY A 344 -1.16 -23.18 7.51
C GLY A 344 -0.75 -22.66 6.13
N GLY A 345 -0.53 -21.34 6.03
CA GLY A 345 -0.12 -20.72 4.77
C GLY A 345 1.30 -21.13 4.34
N ILE A 346 1.54 -21.23 3.03
CA ILE A 346 2.87 -21.57 2.47
C ILE A 346 3.89 -20.44 2.71
N GLU A 347 3.45 -19.18 2.64
CA GLU A 347 4.31 -17.99 2.78
C GLU A 347 4.30 -17.41 4.20
N HIS A 348 3.18 -17.53 4.91
CA HIS A 348 3.01 -17.09 6.30
C HIS A 348 2.53 -18.30 7.12
N GLY A 349 3.47 -19.03 7.70
CA GLY A 349 3.15 -20.26 8.45
C GLY A 349 2.42 -19.98 9.76
N HIS A 350 1.64 -20.97 10.20
CA HIS A 350 0.93 -20.95 11.47
C HIS A 350 1.89 -20.85 12.66
N GLN A 351 1.47 -20.22 13.78
CA GLN A 351 2.35 -20.00 14.96
C GLN A 351 2.91 -21.32 15.53
N LEU A 352 2.19 -22.43 15.40
CA LEU A 352 2.61 -23.75 15.85
C LEU A 352 3.92 -24.23 15.21
N GLN A 353 4.35 -23.67 14.07
CA GLN A 353 5.66 -23.96 13.48
C GLN A 353 6.85 -23.59 14.39
N GLU A 354 6.64 -22.70 15.37
CA GLU A 354 7.68 -22.39 16.36
C GLU A 354 7.87 -23.55 17.37
N TRP A 355 6.88 -24.45 17.51
CA TRP A 355 6.87 -25.61 18.41
C TRP A 355 7.35 -26.90 17.74
N THR A 356 7.14 -27.05 16.43
CA THR A 356 7.38 -28.30 15.69
C THR A 356 7.87 -28.02 14.28
N SER A 357 8.78 -28.87 13.79
CA SER A 357 9.18 -28.91 12.39
C SER A 357 8.32 -29.87 11.56
N LEU A 358 7.57 -30.76 12.22
CA LEU A 358 6.68 -31.72 11.60
C LEU A 358 5.45 -30.98 11.05
N ALA A 359 5.08 -31.29 9.82
CA ALA A 359 3.93 -30.68 9.17
C ALA A 359 3.29 -31.65 8.18
N ARG A 360 1.97 -31.56 8.05
CA ARG A 360 1.19 -32.23 7.02
C ARG A 360 1.09 -31.31 5.82
N THR A 361 1.37 -31.85 4.65
CA THR A 361 1.27 -31.12 3.38
C THR A 361 -0.04 -31.47 2.72
N HIS A 362 -0.80 -30.47 2.31
CA HIS A 362 -2.02 -30.67 1.53
C HIS A 362 -1.83 -30.18 0.12
N VAL A 363 -2.46 -30.92 -0.80
CA VAL A 363 -2.46 -30.65 -2.21
C VAL A 363 -3.88 -30.40 -2.71
N GLN A 364 -3.95 -29.67 -3.80
CA GLN A 364 -5.13 -29.48 -4.60
C GLN A 364 -4.92 -30.19 -5.93
N LEU A 365 -5.82 -31.12 -6.24
CA LEU A 365 -5.86 -31.86 -7.47
C LEU A 365 -6.82 -31.20 -8.45
N TRP A 366 -6.33 -30.92 -9.65
CA TRP A 366 -7.12 -30.44 -10.77
C TRP A 366 -7.20 -31.55 -11.80
N ILE A 367 -8.41 -31.98 -12.12
CA ILE A 367 -8.71 -32.95 -13.18
C ILE A 367 -9.33 -32.16 -14.32
N MET A 368 -8.64 -32.03 -15.44
CA MET A 368 -9.12 -31.29 -16.60
C MET A 368 -9.73 -32.24 -17.64
N ASN A 369 -10.92 -31.87 -18.12
CA ASN A 369 -11.62 -32.61 -19.16
C ASN A 369 -10.95 -32.43 -20.53
N ARG A 370 -11.38 -33.22 -21.51
CA ARG A 370 -10.99 -33.16 -22.93
C ARG A 370 -11.70 -32.04 -23.70
N THR A 371 -12.47 -31.19 -23.03
CA THR A 371 -13.10 -30.01 -23.64
C THR A 371 -12.03 -28.97 -24.02
N LEU A 372 -12.34 -28.11 -24.99
CA LEU A 372 -11.44 -27.02 -25.41
C LEU A 372 -11.07 -26.12 -24.22
N GLN A 373 -12.04 -25.81 -23.37
CA GLN A 373 -11.84 -25.02 -22.16
C GLN A 373 -10.94 -25.74 -21.14
N GLY A 374 -11.16 -27.04 -20.91
CA GLY A 374 -10.36 -27.85 -19.98
C GLY A 374 -8.91 -28.02 -20.44
N GLN A 375 -8.69 -28.33 -21.72
CA GLN A 375 -7.36 -28.45 -22.31
C GLN A 375 -6.64 -27.09 -22.38
N GLY A 376 -7.36 -26.01 -22.74
CA GLY A 376 -6.83 -24.65 -22.72
C GLY A 376 -6.39 -24.23 -21.32
N LEU A 377 -7.17 -24.56 -20.28
CA LEU A 377 -6.83 -24.31 -18.89
C LEU A 377 -5.59 -25.10 -18.45
N TYR A 378 -5.49 -26.38 -18.82
CA TYR A 378 -4.32 -27.22 -18.56
C TYR A 378 -3.06 -26.62 -19.22
N TRP A 379 -3.13 -26.29 -20.52
CA TRP A 379 -2.00 -25.74 -21.26
C TRP A 379 -1.54 -24.40 -20.69
N LEU A 380 -2.48 -23.51 -20.35
CA LEU A 380 -2.18 -22.24 -19.69
C LEU A 380 -1.47 -22.45 -18.35
N ARG A 381 -1.86 -23.47 -17.58
CA ARG A 381 -1.37 -23.70 -16.22
C ARG A 381 -0.08 -24.50 -16.13
N GLU A 382 0.14 -25.48 -17.02
CA GLU A 382 1.32 -26.36 -17.00
C GLU A 382 2.44 -25.88 -17.93
N ARG A 383 2.11 -25.32 -19.09
CA ARG A 383 3.12 -24.86 -20.06
C ARG A 383 3.36 -23.37 -19.97
N VAL A 384 2.29 -22.58 -20.05
CA VAL A 384 2.44 -21.12 -20.15
C VAL A 384 2.85 -20.53 -18.81
N ARG A 385 2.18 -20.87 -17.70
CA ARG A 385 2.43 -20.25 -16.40
C ARG A 385 3.76 -20.67 -15.75
N PRO A 386 4.18 -21.94 -15.72
CA PRO A 386 5.46 -22.34 -15.14
C PRO A 386 6.62 -21.96 -16.06
N GLY A 387 6.40 -21.95 -17.37
CA GLY A 387 7.30 -21.34 -18.34
C GLY A 387 7.44 -19.83 -18.10
N MET A 388 6.33 -19.12 -17.93
CA MET A 388 6.32 -17.71 -17.53
C MET A 388 6.91 -17.50 -16.15
N LYS A 389 6.75 -18.42 -15.17
CA LYS A 389 7.32 -18.31 -13.82
C LYS A 389 8.81 -18.66 -13.77
N ARG A 390 9.28 -19.61 -14.57
CA ARG A 390 10.72 -19.92 -14.76
C ARG A 390 11.38 -18.80 -15.54
N LEU A 391 10.81 -18.35 -16.65
CA LEU A 391 11.20 -17.08 -17.27
C LEU A 391 11.07 -15.92 -16.26
N HIS A 392 10.07 -15.90 -15.37
CA HIS A 392 9.94 -14.89 -14.29
C HIS A 392 10.82 -15.19 -13.05
N ARG A 393 11.64 -16.23 -13.02
CA ARG A 393 12.58 -16.44 -11.91
C ARG A 393 13.99 -16.29 -12.43
N ASP A 394 14.23 -16.91 -13.58
CA ASP A 394 15.48 -16.92 -14.31
C ASP A 394 15.73 -15.58 -15.04
N TRP A 395 14.70 -14.81 -15.42
CA TRP A 395 14.86 -13.43 -15.93
C TRP A 395 14.46 -12.33 -14.95
N PHE A 396 13.84 -12.67 -13.83
CA PHE A 396 13.10 -11.71 -13.00
C PHE A 396 13.50 -11.76 -11.52
N GLY A 397 14.73 -12.19 -11.19
CA GLY A 397 15.28 -12.47 -9.85
C GLY A 397 14.71 -11.73 -8.63
N ASP A 398 14.88 -12.33 -7.46
CA ASP A 398 14.30 -12.00 -6.14
C ASP A 398 14.19 -10.48 -5.83
N ARG A 399 15.13 -9.68 -6.35
CA ARG A 399 15.15 -8.20 -6.38
C ARG A 399 13.80 -7.51 -6.67
N TRP A 400 12.95 -8.01 -7.57
CA TRP A 400 11.72 -7.28 -7.98
C TRP A 400 10.49 -7.59 -7.14
N GLN A 401 10.40 -8.80 -6.55
CA GLN A 401 9.28 -9.11 -5.66
C GLN A 401 9.34 -8.23 -4.41
N GLU A 402 10.54 -8.00 -3.88
CA GLU A 402 10.82 -7.03 -2.81
C GLU A 402 10.45 -5.60 -3.23
N VAL A 403 10.91 -5.12 -4.39
CA VAL A 403 10.58 -3.76 -4.88
C VAL A 403 9.07 -3.56 -5.07
N SER A 404 8.35 -4.56 -5.57
CA SER A 404 6.90 -4.45 -5.84
C SER A 404 6.02 -4.54 -4.59
N SER A 405 6.48 -5.22 -3.54
CA SER A 405 5.80 -5.27 -2.24
C SER A 405 6.07 -3.98 -1.46
N GLU A 406 7.31 -3.48 -1.50
CA GLU A 406 7.71 -2.16 -0.98
C GLU A 406 6.88 -1.04 -1.60
N LEU A 407 6.81 -0.95 -2.94
CA LEU A 407 6.01 0.06 -3.65
C LEU A 407 4.52 -0.01 -3.31
N ARG A 408 3.97 -1.21 -3.11
CA ARG A 408 2.57 -1.37 -2.66
C ARG A 408 2.37 -0.94 -1.21
N GLY A 409 3.30 -1.26 -0.30
CA GLY A 409 3.25 -0.80 1.09
C GLY A 409 3.28 0.73 1.16
N ILE A 410 4.20 1.34 0.42
CA ILE A 410 4.35 2.80 0.26
C ILE A 410 3.04 3.47 -0.19
N LEU A 411 2.43 2.91 -1.24
CA LEU A 411 1.19 3.43 -1.82
C LEU A 411 -0.04 3.16 -0.95
N THR A 412 0.02 2.27 0.04
CA THR A 412 -1.14 1.94 0.89
C THR A 412 -1.16 2.82 2.15
N HIS A 413 0.00 3.11 2.74
CA HIS A 413 0.10 3.92 3.96
C HIS A 413 0.09 5.44 3.72
N SER A 414 0.38 5.91 2.50
CA SER A 414 0.56 7.35 2.21
C SER A 414 -0.63 8.00 1.49
N ARG A 415 -1.73 7.29 1.24
CA ARG A 415 -2.81 7.76 0.33
C ARG A 415 -3.45 9.07 0.77
N VAL A 416 -3.77 9.22 2.05
CA VAL A 416 -4.50 10.38 2.56
C VAL A 416 -3.62 11.64 2.56
N TYR A 417 -2.36 11.52 3.00
CA TYR A 417 -1.40 12.63 3.02
C TYR A 417 -0.89 13.02 1.63
N ALA A 418 -0.61 12.04 0.78
CA ALA A 418 -0.22 12.28 -0.60
C ALA A 418 -1.37 12.94 -1.37
N LEU A 419 -2.61 12.49 -1.19
CA LEU A 419 -3.78 13.10 -1.82
C LEU A 419 -3.93 14.56 -1.39
N GLY A 420 -3.87 14.88 -0.09
CA GLY A 420 -3.97 16.26 0.40
C GLY A 420 -2.86 17.17 -0.15
N THR A 421 -1.63 16.67 -0.21
CA THR A 421 -0.48 17.45 -0.72
C THR A 421 -0.58 17.70 -2.23
N VAL A 422 -0.97 16.68 -2.99
CA VAL A 422 -1.21 16.78 -4.44
C VAL A 422 -2.37 17.74 -4.72
N LEU A 423 -3.45 17.69 -3.94
CA LEU A 423 -4.61 18.55 -4.13
C LEU A 423 -4.28 20.02 -3.83
N ASN A 424 -3.54 20.29 -2.75
CA ASN A 424 -3.03 21.63 -2.45
C ASN A 424 -2.14 22.18 -3.58
N ARG A 425 -1.26 21.36 -4.14
CA ARG A 425 -0.36 21.76 -5.24
C ARG A 425 -1.12 22.00 -6.54
N SER A 426 -2.23 21.30 -6.76
CA SER A 426 -3.08 21.44 -7.93
C SER A 426 -3.80 22.80 -7.97
N ALA A 427 -4.04 23.44 -6.82
CA ALA A 427 -4.65 24.77 -6.77
C ALA A 427 -3.82 25.83 -7.52
N GLY A 428 -2.49 25.76 -7.42
CA GLY A 428 -1.59 26.64 -8.16
C GLY A 428 -1.63 26.43 -9.67
N LEU A 429 -1.89 25.20 -10.13
CA LEU A 429 -2.11 24.88 -11.54
C LEU A 429 -3.45 25.43 -12.05
N VAL A 430 -4.52 25.36 -11.24
CA VAL A 430 -5.85 25.87 -11.60
C VAL A 430 -5.84 27.39 -11.71
N LEU A 431 -5.11 28.09 -10.85
CA LEU A 431 -4.97 29.55 -10.91
C LEU A 431 -3.99 30.02 -11.98
N LEU A 432 -3.12 29.13 -12.49
CA LEU A 432 -2.10 29.52 -13.45
C LEU A 432 -2.73 30.17 -14.71
N PRO A 433 -3.73 29.58 -15.40
CA PRO A 433 -4.40 30.23 -16.52
C PRO A 433 -5.05 31.57 -16.15
N VAL A 434 -5.65 31.63 -14.96
CA VAL A 434 -6.32 32.86 -14.48
C VAL A 434 -5.30 33.99 -14.36
N TYR A 435 -4.14 33.73 -13.76
CA TYR A 435 -3.09 34.72 -13.59
C TYR A 435 -2.46 35.12 -14.93
N THR A 436 -2.10 34.15 -15.78
CA THR A 436 -1.33 34.44 -17.00
C THR A 436 -2.18 35.01 -18.14
N HIS A 437 -3.51 34.89 -18.10
CA HIS A 437 -4.39 35.58 -19.05
C HIS A 437 -4.84 36.96 -18.57
N LEU A 438 -4.89 37.21 -17.25
CA LEU A 438 -5.39 38.47 -16.69
C LEU A 438 -4.29 39.42 -16.22
N LEU A 439 -3.08 38.92 -15.94
CA LEU A 439 -1.96 39.72 -15.48
C LEU A 439 -0.84 39.76 -16.53
N PRO A 440 -0.36 40.97 -16.89
CA PRO A 440 0.81 41.09 -17.76
C PRO A 440 2.06 40.52 -17.06
N PRO A 441 3.13 40.18 -17.82
CA PRO A 441 4.36 39.64 -17.25
C PRO A 441 4.99 40.50 -16.16
N GLU A 442 4.86 41.83 -16.23
CA GLU A 442 5.38 42.75 -15.22
C GLU A 442 4.71 42.53 -13.86
N ASP A 443 3.39 42.51 -13.84
CA ASP A 443 2.55 42.24 -12.67
C ASP A 443 2.84 40.87 -12.04
N PHE A 444 3.03 39.85 -12.88
CA PHE A 444 3.38 38.52 -12.42
C PHE A 444 4.83 38.44 -11.89
N GLY A 445 5.72 39.26 -12.44
CA GLY A 445 7.07 39.48 -11.93
C GLY A 445 7.07 40.16 -10.57
N LEU A 446 6.27 41.22 -10.38
CA LEU A 446 6.05 41.86 -9.08
C LEU A 446 5.53 40.86 -8.06
N TYR A 447 4.50 40.08 -8.41
CA TYR A 447 4.00 39.00 -7.56
C TYR A 447 5.13 38.03 -7.17
N SER A 448 5.93 37.57 -8.14
CA SER A 448 7.01 36.61 -7.87
C SER A 448 8.08 37.18 -6.95
N LEU A 449 8.48 38.44 -7.13
CA LEU A 449 9.50 39.09 -6.31
C LEU A 449 9.00 39.29 -4.88
N VAL A 450 7.79 39.84 -4.72
CA VAL A 450 7.17 40.06 -3.40
C VAL A 450 7.02 38.74 -2.64
N MET A 451 6.59 37.66 -3.29
CA MET A 451 6.48 36.35 -2.64
C MET A 451 7.82 35.79 -2.18
N ILE A 452 8.87 35.92 -3.00
CA ILE A 452 10.20 35.39 -2.68
C ILE A 452 10.87 36.21 -1.57
N THR A 453 10.70 37.53 -1.58
CA THR A 453 11.15 38.38 -0.48
C THR A 453 10.37 38.09 0.80
N SER A 454 9.06 37.83 0.70
CA SER A 454 8.23 37.40 1.83
C SER A 454 8.67 36.05 2.39
N GLU A 455 9.11 35.11 1.54
CA GLU A 455 9.67 33.84 1.98
C GLU A 455 10.98 34.02 2.75
N LEU A 456 11.89 34.88 2.27
CA LEU A 456 13.13 35.22 2.99
C LEU A 456 12.85 35.81 4.38
N VAL A 457 11.91 36.76 4.47
CA VAL A 457 11.44 37.30 5.75
C VAL A 457 10.84 36.17 6.59
N GLY A 458 9.98 35.33 6.01
CA GLY A 458 9.35 34.19 6.68
C GLY A 458 10.33 33.20 7.28
N ILE A 459 11.51 33.01 6.70
CA ILE A 459 12.55 32.12 7.26
C ILE A 459 13.09 32.66 8.58
N PHE A 460 13.27 33.98 8.71
CA PHE A 460 13.71 34.61 9.96
C PHE A 460 12.70 34.45 11.09
N PHE A 461 11.39 34.52 10.77
CA PHE A 461 10.34 34.50 11.78
C PHE A 461 9.74 33.09 12.03
N GLY A 462 9.68 32.21 11.02
CA GLY A 462 8.81 31.03 11.05
C GLY A 462 9.47 29.66 11.22
N VAL A 463 10.67 29.44 10.66
CA VAL A 463 11.20 28.08 10.41
C VAL A 463 11.57 27.31 11.68
N GLY A 464 11.93 28.01 12.74
CA GLY A 464 12.38 27.40 13.98
C GLY A 464 11.26 26.83 14.86
N LEU A 465 10.14 27.55 14.97
CA LEU A 465 9.16 27.32 16.05
C LEU A 465 8.31 26.07 15.85
N VAL A 466 7.88 25.78 14.61
CA VAL A 466 7.06 24.59 14.30
C VAL A 466 7.85 23.31 14.58
N ASN A 467 9.13 23.28 14.18
CA ASN A 467 10.02 22.16 14.43
C ASN A 467 10.36 22.05 15.93
N ALA A 468 10.59 23.17 16.60
CA ALA A 468 10.86 23.18 18.04
C ALA A 468 9.66 22.69 18.87
N MET A 469 8.43 23.06 18.49
CA MET A 469 7.20 22.53 19.09
C MET A 469 7.16 21.01 18.94
N ALA A 470 7.41 20.47 17.74
CA ALA A 470 7.43 19.03 17.50
C ALA A 470 8.48 18.31 18.36
N CYS A 471 9.71 18.83 18.45
CA CYS A 471 10.76 18.24 19.30
C CYS A 471 10.34 18.19 20.77
N LEU A 472 9.95 19.34 21.34
CA LEU A 472 9.59 19.41 22.76
C LEU A 472 8.32 18.61 23.09
N TYR A 473 7.37 18.51 22.16
CA TYR A 473 6.14 17.75 22.34
C TYR A 473 6.39 16.25 22.54
N PHE A 474 7.39 15.68 21.86
CA PHE A 474 7.75 14.26 21.98
C PHE A 474 8.74 13.95 23.09
N ASP A 475 9.46 14.95 23.60
CA ASP A 475 10.41 14.79 24.72
C ASP A 475 9.70 14.69 26.09
N VAL A 476 8.37 14.83 26.12
CA VAL A 476 7.57 14.89 27.34
C VAL A 476 6.44 13.87 27.31
N ASP A 477 6.30 13.13 28.42
CA ASP A 477 5.23 12.14 28.62
C ASP A 477 3.98 12.71 29.31
N ASP A 478 4.12 13.80 30.10
CA ASP A 478 2.99 14.43 30.79
C ASP A 478 2.12 15.27 29.84
N GLU A 479 0.82 14.99 29.86
CA GLU A 479 -0.20 15.64 29.05
C GLU A 479 -0.34 17.13 29.41
N ARG A 480 -0.13 17.52 30.68
CA ARG A 480 -0.18 18.93 31.09
C ARG A 480 0.96 19.74 30.51
N GLU A 481 2.16 19.19 30.53
CA GLU A 481 3.33 19.83 29.94
C GLU A 481 3.23 19.90 28.40
N ARG A 482 2.70 18.86 27.74
CA ARG A 482 2.38 18.91 26.30
C ARG A 482 1.43 20.05 25.95
N ARG A 483 0.37 20.22 26.75
CA ARG A 483 -0.56 21.35 26.58
C ARG A 483 0.15 22.70 26.79
N GLN A 484 0.99 22.80 27.80
CA GLN A 484 1.77 24.01 28.05
C GLN A 484 2.73 24.34 26.90
N ILE A 485 3.36 23.34 26.27
CA ILE A 485 4.22 23.50 25.09
C ILE A 485 3.40 24.05 23.92
N VAL A 486 2.25 23.44 23.60
CA VAL A 486 1.40 23.88 22.48
C VAL A 486 0.88 25.29 22.72
N SER A 487 0.34 25.58 23.91
CA SER A 487 -0.13 26.92 24.26
C SER A 487 1.00 27.96 24.22
N THR A 488 2.18 27.64 24.75
CA THR A 488 3.35 28.54 24.69
C THR A 488 3.79 28.80 23.24
N ALA A 489 3.73 27.78 22.37
CA ALA A 489 4.04 27.94 20.95
C ALA A 489 3.04 28.90 20.27
N PHE A 490 1.74 28.73 20.49
CA PHE A 490 0.71 29.59 19.90
C PHE A 490 0.74 31.03 20.42
N ILE A 491 0.93 31.22 21.73
CA ILE A 491 1.07 32.55 22.34
C ILE A 491 2.37 33.21 21.88
N GLY A 492 3.47 32.47 21.84
CA GLY A 492 4.75 32.92 21.30
C GLY A 492 4.64 33.33 19.84
N PHE A 493 3.91 32.57 19.03
CA PHE A 493 3.64 32.89 17.63
C PHE A 493 2.73 34.12 17.48
N GLY A 494 1.73 34.28 18.34
CA GLY A 494 0.90 35.48 18.40
C GLY A 494 1.72 36.73 18.75
N GLY A 495 2.64 36.61 19.71
CA GLY A 495 3.60 37.67 20.05
C GLY A 495 4.53 38.01 18.88
N LEU A 496 5.01 36.99 18.16
CA LEU A 496 5.83 37.17 16.97
C LEU A 496 5.04 37.84 15.83
N ALA A 497 3.78 37.47 15.65
CA ALA A 497 2.88 38.09 14.67
C ALA A 497 2.61 39.56 15.01
N LEU A 498 2.54 39.93 16.29
CA LEU A 498 2.45 41.33 16.74
C LEU A 498 3.74 42.11 16.45
N VAL A 499 4.91 41.52 16.73
CA VAL A 499 6.21 42.11 16.35
C VAL A 499 6.30 42.30 14.84
N MET A 500 5.90 41.28 14.08
CA MET A 500 5.83 41.37 12.62
C MET A 500 4.90 42.49 12.18
N SER A 501 3.72 42.61 12.80
CA SER A 501 2.74 43.67 12.53
C SER A 501 3.32 45.07 12.76
N ALA A 502 4.07 45.26 13.86
CA ALA A 502 4.76 46.52 14.16
C ALA A 502 5.89 46.84 13.17
N LEU A 503 6.55 45.81 12.63
CA LEU A 503 7.64 45.94 11.66
C LEU A 503 7.16 45.92 10.20
N LEU A 504 5.86 45.76 9.91
CA LEU A 504 5.34 45.64 8.54
C LEU A 504 5.75 46.82 7.67
N TYR A 505 5.50 48.04 8.14
CA TYR A 505 5.75 49.26 7.38
C TYR A 505 7.25 49.50 7.13
N PRO A 506 8.16 49.48 8.14
CA PRO A 506 9.58 49.69 7.88
C PRO A 506 10.20 48.58 7.03
N LEU A 507 9.79 47.31 7.21
CA LEU A 507 10.25 46.22 6.35
C LEU A 507 9.74 46.37 4.92
N ALA A 508 8.47 46.72 4.72
CA ALA A 508 7.89 46.95 3.40
C ALA A 508 8.55 48.13 2.69
N ALA A 509 8.80 49.23 3.40
CA ALA A 509 9.51 50.39 2.89
C ALA A 509 10.95 50.02 2.46
N LEU A 510 11.67 49.27 3.30
CA LEU A 510 13.02 48.78 2.98
C LEU A 510 13.00 47.86 1.75
N SER A 511 12.08 46.90 1.68
CA SER A 511 11.97 45.98 0.54
C SER A 511 11.61 46.70 -0.76
N ASN A 512 10.69 47.67 -0.71
CA ASN A 512 10.37 48.50 -1.87
C ASN A 512 11.57 49.33 -2.33
N TRP A 513 12.28 49.95 -1.38
CA TRP A 513 13.45 50.77 -1.67
C TRP A 513 14.58 49.95 -2.33
N VAL A 514 14.86 48.75 -1.83
CA VAL A 514 15.92 47.88 -2.38
C VAL A 514 15.56 47.34 -3.77
N LEU A 515 14.29 47.02 -4.02
CA LEU A 515 13.91 46.24 -5.21
C LEU A 515 13.29 47.07 -6.34
N PHE A 516 12.61 48.16 -6.03
CA PHE A 516 11.76 48.86 -7.00
C PHE A 516 11.97 50.37 -7.06
N ALA A 517 12.81 50.98 -6.22
CA ALA A 517 13.03 52.42 -6.27
C ALA A 517 13.45 52.89 -7.69
N PRO A 518 12.81 53.93 -8.26
CA PRO A 518 11.90 54.89 -7.62
C PRO A 518 10.38 54.55 -7.67
N GLN A 519 9.98 53.39 -8.21
CA GLN A 519 8.58 52.98 -8.28
C GLN A 519 8.04 52.60 -6.89
N ASP A 520 6.80 52.96 -6.59
CA ASP A 520 6.16 52.67 -5.30
C ASP A 520 5.22 51.47 -5.37
N HIS A 521 5.68 50.34 -4.84
CA HIS A 521 4.92 49.10 -4.68
C HIS A 521 4.82 48.69 -3.20
N MET A 522 5.02 49.61 -2.26
CA MET A 522 5.06 49.32 -0.83
C MET A 522 3.79 48.62 -0.33
N ALA A 523 2.63 48.99 -0.86
CA ALA A 523 1.34 48.38 -0.49
C ALA A 523 1.31 46.85 -0.70
N LEU A 524 1.97 46.35 -1.76
CA LEU A 524 2.05 44.90 -2.03
C LEU A 524 2.80 44.17 -0.92
N PHE A 525 3.92 44.73 -0.46
CA PHE A 525 4.72 44.16 0.64
C PHE A 525 3.98 44.20 1.97
N VAL A 526 3.28 45.29 2.29
CA VAL A 526 2.52 45.38 3.55
C VAL A 526 1.47 44.26 3.63
N ILE A 527 0.69 44.06 2.56
CA ILE A 527 -0.34 43.01 2.53
C ILE A 527 0.30 41.62 2.51
N ALA A 528 1.39 41.42 1.77
CA ALA A 528 2.10 40.15 1.71
C ALA A 528 2.68 39.74 3.08
N TYR A 529 3.28 40.67 3.82
CA TYR A 529 3.82 40.41 5.15
C TYR A 529 2.71 40.20 6.19
N ALA A 530 1.58 40.89 6.08
CA ALA A 530 0.39 40.59 6.88
C ALA A 530 -0.14 39.17 6.59
N ALA A 531 -0.17 38.78 5.32
CA ALA A 531 -0.58 37.43 4.90
C ALA A 531 0.38 36.37 5.43
N LEU A 532 1.69 36.63 5.39
CA LEU A 532 2.75 35.78 5.93
C LEU A 532 2.59 35.53 7.43
N ALA A 533 2.32 36.58 8.22
CA ALA A 533 2.08 36.42 9.66
C ALA A 533 0.90 35.47 9.94
N CYS A 534 -0.19 35.61 9.18
CA CYS A 534 -1.36 34.73 9.28
C CYS A 534 -1.05 33.30 8.80
N SER A 535 -0.31 33.15 7.69
CA SER A 535 0.00 31.84 7.12
C SER A 535 0.87 31.01 8.05
N LEU A 536 1.85 31.65 8.70
CA LEU A 536 2.73 30.98 9.65
C LEU A 536 1.97 30.48 10.89
N LEU A 537 1.03 31.26 11.42
CA LEU A 537 0.16 30.83 12.53
C LEU A 537 -0.73 29.64 12.11
N PHE A 538 -1.27 29.69 10.89
CA PHE A 538 -2.03 28.57 10.33
C PHE A 538 -1.17 27.30 10.19
N ASP A 539 0.06 27.42 9.68
CA ASP A 539 0.97 26.28 9.48
C ASP A 539 1.39 25.66 10.82
N LEU A 540 1.53 26.46 11.89
CA LEU A 540 1.72 25.96 13.25
C LEU A 540 0.54 25.07 13.70
N GLY A 541 -0.70 25.49 13.42
CA GLY A 541 -1.89 24.69 13.73
C GLY A 541 -2.00 23.40 12.92
N LEU A 542 -1.65 23.43 11.64
CA LEU A 542 -1.51 22.20 10.85
C LEU A 542 -0.38 21.30 11.38
N GLY A 543 0.70 21.90 11.89
CA GLY A 543 1.76 21.19 12.62
C GLY A 543 1.20 20.42 13.81
N TYR A 544 0.42 21.06 14.67
CA TYR A 544 -0.20 20.43 15.83
C TYR A 544 -1.15 19.28 15.45
N LEU A 545 -2.02 19.46 14.44
CA LEU A 545 -2.90 18.39 13.96
C LEU A 545 -2.14 17.16 13.48
N ARG A 546 -0.95 17.36 12.88
CA ARG A 546 -0.06 16.26 12.47
C ARG A 546 0.58 15.55 13.66
N LEU A 547 0.97 16.27 14.71
CA LEU A 547 1.51 15.69 15.93
C LEU A 547 0.47 14.80 16.65
N GLU A 548 -0.77 15.24 16.70
CA GLU A 548 -1.93 14.49 17.23
C GLU A 548 -2.42 13.36 16.31
N LYS A 549 -1.79 13.18 15.13
CA LYS A 549 -2.18 12.18 14.12
C LYS A 549 -3.64 12.31 13.63
N ARG A 550 -4.26 13.49 13.76
CA ARG A 550 -5.64 13.80 13.34
C ARG A 550 -5.71 14.04 11.82
N SER A 551 -5.40 12.98 11.07
CA SER A 551 -5.16 12.99 9.61
C SER A 551 -6.34 13.55 8.80
N TRP A 552 -7.58 13.26 9.23
CA TRP A 552 -8.79 13.74 8.55
C TRP A 552 -9.08 15.23 8.81
N GLU A 553 -8.85 15.72 10.02
CA GLU A 553 -9.00 17.15 10.32
C GLU A 553 -7.95 17.98 9.61
N PHE A 554 -6.70 17.48 9.58
CA PHE A 554 -5.64 18.07 8.77
C PHE A 554 -6.08 18.21 7.30
N LEU A 555 -6.64 17.14 6.72
CA LEU A 555 -7.11 17.15 5.34
C LEU A 555 -8.22 18.19 5.14
N TRP A 556 -9.28 18.17 5.95
CA TRP A 556 -10.41 19.08 5.79
C TRP A 556 -10.04 20.55 5.99
N VAL A 557 -9.22 20.88 6.98
CA VAL A 557 -8.74 22.25 7.22
C VAL A 557 -7.86 22.72 6.06
N SER A 558 -6.99 21.85 5.54
CA SER A 558 -6.18 22.16 4.37
C SER A 558 -7.03 22.41 3.12
N LEU A 559 -8.02 21.55 2.87
CA LEU A 559 -8.95 21.70 1.74
C LEU A 559 -9.77 22.98 1.85
N ALA A 560 -10.24 23.31 3.06
CA ALA A 560 -10.93 24.57 3.31
C ALA A 560 -10.04 25.77 2.97
N LYS A 561 -8.75 25.75 3.35
CA LYS A 561 -7.80 26.81 2.97
C LYS A 561 -7.65 26.92 1.48
N THR A 562 -7.49 25.81 0.78
CA THR A 562 -7.35 25.80 -0.67
C THR A 562 -8.60 26.32 -1.38
N ILE A 563 -9.79 25.90 -0.94
CA ILE A 563 -11.06 26.36 -1.53
C ILE A 563 -11.26 27.86 -1.29
N LEU A 564 -11.04 28.35 -0.06
CA LEU A 564 -11.12 29.78 0.24
C LEU A 564 -10.07 30.59 -0.53
N PHE A 565 -8.85 30.07 -0.62
CA PHE A 565 -7.78 30.68 -1.41
C PHE A 565 -8.17 30.80 -2.88
N LEU A 566 -8.63 29.71 -3.52
CA LEU A 566 -9.10 29.72 -4.90
C LEU A 566 -10.29 30.69 -5.08
N GLY A 567 -11.28 30.60 -4.20
CA GLY A 567 -12.49 31.43 -4.24
C GLY A 567 -12.19 32.91 -4.12
N PHE A 568 -11.37 33.32 -3.15
CA PHE A 568 -10.99 34.73 -2.98
C PHE A 568 -10.07 35.22 -4.11
N ASN A 569 -9.13 34.40 -4.59
CA ASN A 569 -8.31 34.79 -5.73
C ASN A 569 -9.15 34.99 -7.00
N ILE A 570 -10.09 34.09 -7.29
CA ILE A 570 -11.02 34.27 -8.42
C ILE A 570 -11.90 35.51 -8.20
N LEU A 571 -12.46 35.69 -7.00
CA LEU A 571 -13.29 36.85 -6.68
C LEU A 571 -12.53 38.17 -6.86
N PHE A 572 -11.31 38.29 -6.36
CA PHE A 572 -10.55 39.55 -6.38
C PHE A 572 -9.86 39.82 -7.71
N VAL A 573 -9.33 38.79 -8.36
CA VAL A 573 -8.61 38.95 -9.64
C VAL A 573 -9.59 39.00 -10.82
N VAL A 574 -10.61 38.13 -10.84
CA VAL A 574 -11.58 38.06 -11.96
C VAL A 574 -12.78 38.97 -11.70
N GLY A 575 -13.40 38.85 -10.52
CA GLY A 575 -14.64 39.56 -10.18
C GLY A 575 -14.43 41.06 -9.95
N LEU A 576 -13.53 41.41 -9.02
CA LEU A 576 -13.24 42.80 -8.65
C LEU A 576 -12.12 43.44 -9.49
N LYS A 577 -11.42 42.66 -10.32
CA LYS A 577 -10.34 43.12 -11.21
C LYS A 577 -9.26 43.95 -10.48
N LEU A 578 -8.92 43.55 -9.25
CA LEU A 578 -7.92 44.21 -8.42
C LEU A 578 -6.47 43.92 -8.87
N GLY A 579 -6.25 43.31 -10.04
CA GLY A 579 -4.90 42.97 -10.53
C GLY A 579 -4.09 42.14 -9.52
N VAL A 580 -2.80 42.45 -9.40
CA VAL A 580 -1.86 41.75 -8.50
C VAL A 580 -2.22 41.87 -7.03
N ILE A 581 -2.70 43.05 -6.59
CA ILE A 581 -3.03 43.27 -5.17
C ILE A 581 -4.19 42.36 -4.73
N GLY A 582 -5.09 42.01 -5.65
CA GLY A 582 -6.15 41.02 -5.44
C GLY A 582 -5.63 39.64 -5.02
N ILE A 583 -4.46 39.21 -5.54
CA ILE A 583 -3.84 37.93 -5.16
C ILE A 583 -3.41 37.95 -3.70
N PHE A 584 -2.80 39.07 -3.27
CA PHE A 584 -2.35 39.23 -1.88
C PHE A 584 -3.52 39.33 -0.91
N TYR A 585 -4.60 40.02 -1.27
CA TYR A 585 -5.83 40.00 -0.47
C TYR A 585 -6.44 38.60 -0.37
N GLY A 586 -6.45 37.84 -1.47
CA GLY A 586 -6.96 36.46 -1.46
C GLY A 586 -6.14 35.56 -0.54
N THR A 587 -4.81 35.72 -0.57
CA THR A 587 -3.87 35.01 0.32
C THR A 587 -4.05 35.42 1.79
N LEU A 588 -4.19 36.72 2.07
CA LEU A 588 -4.39 37.25 3.40
C LEU A 588 -5.70 36.75 4.01
N LEU A 589 -6.84 36.94 3.34
CA LEU A 589 -8.15 36.60 3.89
C LEU A 589 -8.32 35.10 4.07
N SER A 590 -7.90 34.29 3.09
CA SER A 590 -7.95 32.82 3.23
C SER A 590 -7.12 32.31 4.40
N SER A 591 -5.95 32.93 4.65
CA SER A 591 -5.09 32.58 5.78
C SER A 591 -5.63 33.13 7.11
N LEU A 592 -6.15 34.36 7.13
CA LEU A 592 -6.65 35.04 8.34
C LEU A 592 -7.81 34.28 8.99
N PHE A 593 -8.87 33.98 8.23
CA PHE A 593 -10.07 33.32 8.77
C PHE A 593 -9.74 31.95 9.38
N LEU A 594 -8.90 31.18 8.69
CA LEU A 594 -8.55 29.84 9.15
C LEU A 594 -7.48 29.83 10.24
N ALA A 595 -6.51 30.75 10.20
CA ALA A 595 -5.53 30.88 11.26
C ALA A 595 -6.20 31.22 12.59
N ILE A 596 -7.10 32.22 12.59
CA ILE A 596 -7.83 32.63 13.80
C ILE A 596 -8.74 31.50 14.28
N GLY A 597 -9.55 30.91 13.39
CA GLY A 597 -10.47 29.82 13.77
C GLY A 597 -9.74 28.61 14.34
N LEU A 598 -8.62 28.21 13.73
CA LEU A 598 -7.82 27.08 14.18
C LEU A 598 -7.07 27.38 15.48
N ALA A 599 -6.47 28.56 15.60
CA ALA A 599 -5.77 28.99 16.82
C ALA A 599 -6.74 29.10 18.00
N ALA A 600 -7.91 29.73 17.82
CA ALA A 600 -8.92 29.84 18.86
C ALA A 600 -9.40 28.46 19.33
N ARG A 601 -9.66 27.53 18.39
CA ARG A 601 -10.06 26.16 18.72
C ARG A 601 -8.98 25.42 19.52
N ILE A 602 -7.72 25.54 19.11
CA ILE A 602 -6.60 24.86 19.79
C ILE A 602 -6.38 25.46 21.18
N LEU A 603 -6.37 26.78 21.32
CA LEU A 603 -6.22 27.44 22.62
C LEU A 603 -7.40 27.16 23.56
N TRP A 604 -8.61 26.96 23.04
CA TRP A 604 -9.75 26.48 23.84
C TRP A 604 -9.59 25.03 24.33
N GLN A 605 -8.97 24.16 23.53
CA GLN A 605 -8.75 22.75 23.90
C GLN A 605 -7.60 22.59 24.90
N VAL A 606 -6.53 23.34 24.67
CA VAL A 606 -5.26 23.20 25.38
C VAL A 606 -5.19 24.09 26.62
N GLY A 607 -5.97 25.18 26.64
CA GLY A 607 -5.88 26.25 27.63
C GLY A 607 -4.87 27.32 27.24
N VAL A 608 -4.89 28.44 27.96
CA VAL A 608 -4.00 29.59 27.74
C VAL A 608 -2.99 29.66 28.88
N VAL A 609 -1.83 29.05 28.67
CA VAL A 609 -0.68 29.06 29.58
C VAL A 609 0.59 29.33 28.79
N CYS A 610 1.37 30.35 29.19
CA CYS A 610 2.63 30.70 28.54
C CYS A 610 3.80 30.52 29.51
N SER A 611 4.84 29.79 29.08
CA SER A 611 6.08 29.61 29.82
C SER A 611 7.23 30.27 29.07
N LEU A 612 7.75 31.38 29.61
CA LEU A 612 8.91 32.06 29.04
C LEU A 612 10.16 31.15 28.92
N PRO A 613 10.46 30.25 29.89
CA PRO A 613 11.51 29.25 29.74
C PRO A 613 11.32 28.33 28.52
N LEU A 614 10.10 27.82 28.30
CA LEU A 614 9.80 26.98 27.14
C LEU A 614 9.92 27.75 25.83
N LEU A 615 9.46 29.01 25.78
CA LEU A 615 9.61 29.87 24.61
C LEU A 615 11.09 30.12 24.27
N LYS A 616 11.92 30.39 25.29
CA LYS A 616 13.37 30.56 25.12
C LYS A 616 14.03 29.28 24.59
N ASN A 617 13.60 28.12 25.08
CA ASN A 617 14.07 26.83 24.57
C ASN A 617 13.66 26.61 23.11
N MET A 618 12.42 26.95 22.74
CA MET A 618 11.96 26.86 21.35
C MET A 618 12.80 27.73 20.40
N VAL A 619 13.08 28.97 20.78
CA VAL A 619 13.93 29.87 19.99
C VAL A 619 15.36 29.34 19.90
N LYS A 620 15.91 28.78 20.99
CA LYS A 620 17.26 28.18 21.00
C LYS A 620 17.37 26.97 20.07
N ILE A 621 16.30 26.17 19.94
CA ILE A 621 16.23 25.04 19.01
C ILE A 621 16.07 25.55 17.57
N GLY A 622 15.24 26.58 17.36
CA GLY A 622 14.86 27.06 16.05
C GLY A 622 15.88 27.96 15.34
N LEU A 623 16.53 28.86 16.07
CA LEU A 623 17.44 29.89 15.53
C LEU A 623 18.64 29.29 14.77
N PRO A 624 19.30 28.21 15.22
CA PRO A 624 20.42 27.60 14.50
C PRO A 624 20.06 27.04 13.12
N LEU A 625 18.77 26.80 12.84
CA LEU A 625 18.30 26.29 11.54
C LEU A 625 18.08 27.42 10.52
N ALA A 626 17.90 28.66 10.97
CA ALA A 626 17.61 29.80 10.09
C ALA A 626 18.73 30.11 9.08
N PRO A 627 20.04 30.11 9.45
CA PRO A 627 21.12 30.40 8.49
C PRO A 627 21.17 29.42 7.32
N ALA A 628 20.92 28.14 7.56
CA ALA A 628 20.89 27.12 6.50
C ALA A 628 19.71 27.36 5.55
N GLY A 629 18.52 27.61 6.09
CA GLY A 629 17.33 27.95 5.29
C GLY A 629 17.52 29.23 4.48
N LEU A 630 18.14 30.26 5.06
CA LEU A 630 18.44 31.52 4.38
C LEU A 630 19.46 31.33 3.25
N ALA A 631 20.49 30.51 3.45
CA ALA A 631 21.45 30.20 2.39
C ALA A 631 20.77 29.50 1.21
N ASP A 632 19.91 28.50 1.48
CA ASP A 632 19.15 27.79 0.45
C ASP A 632 18.15 28.70 -0.27
N ALA A 633 17.48 29.61 0.44
CA ALA A 633 16.52 30.53 -0.14
C ALA A 633 17.20 31.66 -0.93
N ALA A 634 18.33 32.19 -0.45
CA ALA A 634 19.15 33.14 -1.18
C ALA A 634 19.59 32.53 -2.51
N PHE A 635 20.13 31.31 -2.48
CA PHE A 635 20.50 30.56 -3.68
C PHE A 635 19.34 30.42 -4.68
N GLN A 636 18.13 30.09 -4.23
CA GLN A 636 16.95 29.90 -5.11
C GLN A 636 16.33 31.21 -5.63
N SER A 637 16.76 32.37 -5.13
CA SER A 637 16.15 33.67 -5.41
C SER A 637 17.07 34.67 -6.10
N THR A 638 18.39 34.48 -6.02
CA THR A 638 19.42 35.36 -6.62
C THR A 638 19.15 35.67 -8.10
N ASP A 639 18.76 34.66 -8.87
CA ASP A 639 18.47 34.75 -10.30
C ASP A 639 17.40 35.81 -10.62
N LYS A 640 16.31 35.83 -9.86
CA LYS A 640 15.17 36.73 -10.07
C LYS A 640 15.47 38.15 -9.65
N TYR A 641 16.26 38.35 -8.59
CA TYR A 641 16.70 39.68 -8.19
C TYR A 641 17.62 40.31 -9.24
N PHE A 642 18.56 39.55 -9.80
CA PHE A 642 19.41 40.05 -10.89
C PHE A 642 18.62 40.29 -12.18
N LEU A 643 17.68 39.41 -12.52
CA LEU A 643 16.78 39.65 -13.66
C LEU A 643 15.95 40.94 -13.48
N ASN A 644 15.44 41.21 -12.27
CA ASN A 644 14.72 42.45 -12.00
C ASN A 644 15.62 43.69 -12.18
N HIS A 645 16.83 43.64 -11.63
CA HIS A 645 17.77 44.76 -11.70
C HIS A 645 18.27 45.03 -13.13
N LEU A 646 18.46 43.99 -13.94
CA LEU A 646 19.05 44.12 -15.28
C LEU A 646 18.00 44.25 -16.41
N PHE A 647 16.83 43.62 -16.26
CA PHE A 647 15.80 43.50 -17.31
C PHE A 647 14.36 43.80 -16.83
N ALA A 648 14.20 44.37 -15.64
CA ALA A 648 12.92 44.72 -14.99
C ALA A 648 12.01 43.52 -14.65
N ALA A 649 10.86 43.82 -14.02
CA ALA A 649 9.93 42.82 -13.50
C ALA A 649 9.32 41.93 -14.59
N GLY A 650 9.13 42.43 -15.82
CA GLY A 650 8.57 41.64 -16.93
C GLY A 650 9.40 40.40 -17.28
N ALA A 651 10.73 40.53 -17.30
CA ALA A 651 11.63 39.40 -17.52
C ALA A 651 11.55 38.39 -16.37
N VAL A 652 11.36 38.86 -15.13
CA VAL A 652 11.14 38.00 -13.97
C VAL A 652 9.81 37.25 -14.09
N GLY A 653 8.75 37.89 -14.57
CA GLY A 653 7.46 37.22 -14.78
C GLY A 653 7.53 36.10 -15.82
N GLN A 654 8.20 36.35 -16.94
CA GLN A 654 8.44 35.33 -17.97
C GLN A 654 9.28 34.17 -17.40
N TYR A 655 10.39 34.47 -16.71
CA TYR A 655 11.23 33.47 -16.05
C TYR A 655 10.47 32.64 -15.01
N ALA A 656 9.72 33.30 -14.13
CA ALA A 656 8.98 32.67 -13.04
C ALA A 656 7.89 31.74 -13.55
N LEU A 657 7.27 32.05 -14.70
CA LEU A 657 6.31 31.16 -15.33
C LEU A 657 6.98 29.90 -15.87
N GLY A 658 8.12 30.04 -16.58
CA GLY A 658 8.95 28.91 -17.01
C GLY A 658 9.36 28.02 -15.83
N GLY A 659 9.77 28.64 -14.72
CA GLY A 659 10.13 27.94 -13.48
C GLY A 659 8.96 27.24 -12.81
N ARG A 660 7.73 27.80 -12.84
CA ARG A 660 6.53 27.12 -12.34
C ARG A 660 6.20 25.86 -13.13
N VAL A 661 6.31 25.91 -14.46
CA VAL A 661 6.07 24.73 -15.31
C VAL A 661 7.14 23.66 -15.06
N ALA A 662 8.41 24.06 -14.96
CA ALA A 662 9.50 23.12 -14.67
C ALA A 662 9.39 22.52 -13.25
N SER A 663 8.94 23.29 -12.25
CA SER A 663 8.83 22.82 -10.86
C SER A 663 7.72 21.79 -10.66
N LEU A 664 6.77 21.64 -11.60
CA LEU A 664 5.78 20.56 -11.58
C LEU A 664 6.45 19.19 -11.51
N LEU A 665 7.61 19.03 -12.17
CA LEU A 665 8.38 17.80 -12.11
C LEU A 665 8.79 17.45 -10.67
N HIS A 666 9.34 18.43 -9.96
CA HIS A 666 9.69 18.28 -8.55
C HIS A 666 8.44 18.10 -7.67
N ALA A 667 7.38 18.86 -7.95
CA ALA A 667 6.16 18.88 -7.16
C ALA A 667 5.38 17.55 -7.21
N PHE A 668 5.32 16.88 -8.36
CA PHE A 668 4.51 15.67 -8.53
C PHE A 668 5.32 14.38 -8.48
N LEU A 669 6.63 14.41 -8.76
CA LEU A 669 7.48 13.22 -8.75
C LEU A 669 8.49 13.24 -7.62
N THR A 670 9.37 14.23 -7.60
CA THR A 670 10.53 14.21 -6.69
C THR A 670 10.15 14.35 -5.22
N ALA A 671 9.34 15.34 -4.86
CA ALA A 671 9.04 15.59 -3.44
C ALA A 671 8.21 14.46 -2.79
N PRO A 672 7.15 13.91 -3.42
CA PRO A 672 6.42 12.77 -2.86
C PRO A 672 7.32 11.53 -2.74
N PHE A 673 8.18 11.28 -3.73
CA PHE A 673 9.14 10.19 -3.68
C PHE A 673 10.12 10.37 -2.50
N ALA A 674 10.69 11.57 -2.33
CA ALA A 674 11.66 11.87 -1.29
C ALA A 674 11.13 11.60 0.13
N GLN A 675 9.86 11.93 0.41
CA GLN A 675 9.27 11.71 1.74
C GLN A 675 9.29 10.25 2.19
N ILE A 676 9.06 9.34 1.25
CA ILE A 676 9.06 7.90 1.51
C ILE A 676 10.48 7.34 1.46
N TRP A 677 11.23 7.80 0.46
CA TRP A 677 12.53 7.26 0.11
C TRP A 677 13.59 7.48 1.20
N VAL A 678 13.57 8.64 1.88
CA VAL A 678 14.52 8.96 2.96
C VAL A 678 14.46 7.92 4.08
N VAL A 679 13.26 7.54 4.54
CA VAL A 679 13.10 6.59 5.64
C VAL A 679 13.55 5.19 5.22
N ARG A 680 13.05 4.70 4.08
CA ARG A 680 13.37 3.36 3.58
C ARG A 680 14.85 3.17 3.35
N ARG A 681 15.50 4.16 2.73
CA ARG A 681 16.92 4.05 2.45
C ARG A 681 17.79 4.07 3.71
N LEU A 682 17.40 4.79 4.75
CA LEU A 682 18.08 4.76 6.04
C LEU A 682 17.94 3.41 6.76
N GLU A 683 16.83 2.68 6.56
CA GLU A 683 16.63 1.32 7.07
C GLU A 683 17.50 0.30 6.33
N THR A 684 17.54 0.39 5.00
CA THR A 684 18.28 -0.52 4.12
C THR A 684 19.78 -0.37 4.24
N LEU A 685 20.31 0.84 4.46
CA LEU A 685 21.75 1.04 4.66
C LEU A 685 22.32 0.23 5.86
N LYS A 686 21.46 -0.24 6.77
CA LYS A 686 21.80 -1.14 7.89
C LYS A 686 21.91 -2.62 7.48
N GLN A 687 21.41 -3.01 6.31
CA GLN A 687 21.37 -4.40 5.83
C GLN A 687 22.32 -4.59 4.63
N PRO A 688 23.41 -5.35 4.76
CA PRO A 688 24.48 -5.40 3.75
C PRO A 688 24.11 -6.04 2.41
N GLY A 689 23.01 -6.79 2.30
CA GLY A 689 22.60 -7.47 1.06
C GLY A 689 21.59 -6.73 0.16
N GLN A 690 21.01 -5.62 0.62
CA GLN A 690 19.93 -4.93 -0.13
C GLN A 690 20.41 -3.72 -0.94
N ARG A 691 21.72 -3.41 -0.94
CA ARG A 691 22.27 -2.20 -1.59
C ARG A 691 22.10 -2.22 -3.12
N GLU A 692 22.35 -3.36 -3.76
CA GLU A 692 22.16 -3.52 -5.19
C GLU A 692 20.68 -3.38 -5.58
N ALA A 693 19.74 -3.94 -4.79
CA ALA A 693 18.31 -3.81 -5.05
C ALA A 693 17.85 -2.35 -5.13
N PHE A 694 18.44 -1.48 -4.30
CA PHE A 694 18.11 -0.06 -4.23
C PHE A 694 18.66 0.76 -5.39
N ALA A 695 19.80 0.40 -5.97
CA ALA A 695 20.35 1.02 -7.17
C ALA A 695 19.36 0.98 -8.36
N GLY A 696 18.64 -0.13 -8.50
CA GLY A 696 17.68 -0.33 -9.59
C GLY A 696 16.45 0.56 -9.46
N ILE A 697 15.90 0.71 -8.25
CA ILE A 697 14.74 1.59 -7.98
C ILE A 697 15.07 3.03 -8.40
N LEU A 698 16.29 3.47 -8.11
CA LEU A 698 16.77 4.80 -8.44
C LEU A 698 16.91 5.01 -9.95
N THR A 699 17.46 4.04 -10.68
CA THR A 699 17.49 4.08 -12.15
C THR A 699 16.07 4.19 -12.74
N TYR A 700 15.09 3.45 -12.21
CA TYR A 700 13.70 3.55 -12.67
C TYR A 700 13.06 4.89 -12.35
N PHE A 701 13.25 5.40 -11.13
CA PHE A 701 12.76 6.71 -10.73
C PHE A 701 13.34 7.81 -11.63
N LEU A 702 14.64 7.77 -11.92
CA LEU A 702 15.27 8.72 -12.84
C LEU A 702 14.80 8.55 -14.29
N THR A 703 14.56 7.32 -14.74
CA THR A 703 13.99 7.07 -16.07
C THR A 703 12.61 7.71 -16.20
N LEU A 704 11.75 7.52 -15.18
CA LEU A 704 10.44 8.16 -15.10
C LEU A 704 10.58 9.69 -15.08
N LEU A 705 11.48 10.22 -14.25
CA LEU A 705 11.72 11.65 -14.11
C LEU A 705 12.18 12.29 -15.42
N VAL A 706 13.13 11.68 -16.12
CA VAL A 706 13.61 12.16 -17.43
C VAL A 706 12.53 12.04 -18.50
N THR A 707 11.73 10.98 -18.49
CA THR A 707 10.61 10.80 -19.44
C THR A 707 9.56 11.89 -19.27
N VAL A 708 9.14 12.16 -18.04
CA VAL A 708 8.17 13.22 -17.75
C VAL A 708 8.78 14.60 -18.02
N GLY A 709 10.05 14.81 -17.66
CA GLY A 709 10.79 16.03 -17.98
C GLY A 709 10.86 16.30 -19.48
N LEU A 710 11.21 15.29 -20.28
CA LEU A 710 11.23 15.38 -21.74
C LEU A 710 9.83 15.70 -22.30
N THR A 711 8.79 15.10 -21.74
CA THR A 711 7.40 15.40 -22.12
C THR A 711 7.08 16.87 -21.86
N VAL A 712 7.42 17.40 -20.68
CA VAL A 712 7.23 18.82 -20.35
C VAL A 712 8.00 19.72 -21.32
N VAL A 713 9.24 19.36 -21.67
CA VAL A 713 10.06 20.13 -22.62
C VAL A 713 9.47 20.13 -24.03
N LEU A 714 9.09 18.97 -24.56
CA LEU A 714 8.55 18.84 -25.91
C LEU A 714 7.21 19.58 -26.07
N PHE A 715 6.34 19.48 -25.07
CA PHE A 715 4.99 20.05 -25.08
C PHE A 715 4.90 21.42 -24.38
N ALA A 716 6.02 22.03 -24.00
CA ALA A 716 6.02 23.38 -23.41
C ALA A 716 5.35 24.42 -24.32
N PRO A 717 5.65 24.51 -25.63
CA PRO A 717 4.98 25.48 -26.52
C PRO A 717 3.44 25.33 -26.52
N GLU A 718 2.95 24.10 -26.61
CA GLU A 718 1.52 23.77 -26.57
C GLU A 718 0.89 24.14 -25.23
N LEU A 719 1.56 23.79 -24.13
CA LEU A 719 1.09 24.08 -22.78
C LEU A 719 0.98 25.60 -22.54
N PHE A 720 2.00 26.36 -22.96
CA PHE A 720 1.99 27.82 -22.83
C PHE A 720 0.92 28.47 -23.70
N ARG A 721 0.64 27.93 -24.89
CA ARG A 721 -0.44 28.45 -25.75
C ARG A 721 -1.83 28.20 -25.15
N LEU A 722 -2.00 27.09 -24.41
CA LEU A 722 -3.27 26.74 -23.75
C LEU A 722 -3.49 27.55 -22.46
N VAL A 723 -2.41 27.79 -21.71
CA VAL A 723 -2.49 28.30 -20.33
C VAL A 723 -2.14 29.79 -20.23
N ALA A 724 -1.28 30.32 -21.10
CA ALA A 724 -0.74 31.67 -20.96
C ALA A 724 -1.08 32.57 -22.15
N SER A 725 -1.08 33.89 -21.89
CA SER A 725 -1.16 34.89 -22.97
C SER A 725 0.12 34.88 -23.83
N ARG A 726 0.04 35.47 -25.04
CA ARG A 726 1.18 35.52 -25.98
C ARG A 726 2.41 36.25 -25.43
N GLU A 727 2.22 37.15 -24.47
CA GLU A 727 3.30 37.93 -23.85
C GLU A 727 4.27 37.06 -23.02
N TYR A 728 3.83 35.86 -22.64
CA TYR A 728 4.65 34.88 -21.93
C TYR A 728 5.40 33.90 -22.84
N ALA A 729 5.28 34.00 -24.17
CA ALA A 729 5.94 33.09 -25.09
C ALA A 729 7.46 32.92 -24.88
N PRO A 730 8.25 33.97 -24.52
CA PRO A 730 9.68 33.83 -24.26
C PRO A 730 10.04 32.85 -23.13
N ALA A 731 9.12 32.63 -22.18
CA ALA A 731 9.32 31.73 -21.06
C ALA A 731 9.55 30.27 -21.48
N VAL A 732 9.03 29.87 -22.65
CA VAL A 732 9.17 28.50 -23.20
C VAL A 732 10.64 28.12 -23.38
N ALA A 733 11.49 29.08 -23.78
CA ALA A 733 12.91 28.83 -24.08
C ALA A 733 13.72 28.40 -22.85
N VAL A 734 13.24 28.73 -21.64
CA VAL A 734 13.97 28.49 -20.38
C VAL A 734 13.57 27.16 -19.73
N VAL A 735 12.40 26.62 -20.09
CA VAL A 735 11.87 25.35 -19.55
C VAL A 735 12.88 24.20 -19.63
N PRO A 736 13.60 23.95 -20.75
CA PRO A 736 14.56 22.84 -20.83
C PRO A 736 15.68 22.92 -19.79
N LEU A 737 16.24 24.12 -19.58
CA LEU A 737 17.31 24.34 -18.61
C LEU A 737 16.83 24.08 -17.19
N LEU A 738 15.65 24.61 -16.83
CA LEU A 738 15.09 24.43 -15.49
C LEU A 738 14.63 23.00 -15.22
N VAL A 739 14.05 22.31 -16.22
CA VAL A 739 13.71 20.88 -16.10
C VAL A 739 14.95 20.05 -15.82
N LEU A 740 16.05 20.30 -16.55
CA LEU A 740 17.32 19.63 -16.30
C LEU A 740 17.87 19.96 -14.90
N ALA A 741 17.73 21.21 -14.47
CA ALA A 741 18.12 21.66 -13.14
C ALA A 741 17.35 20.91 -12.02
N PHE A 742 16.04 20.71 -12.18
CA PHE A 742 15.24 19.89 -11.25
C PHE A 742 15.59 18.41 -11.28
N ILE A 743 16.05 17.87 -12.41
CA ILE A 743 16.61 16.51 -12.48
C ILE A 743 17.91 16.42 -11.68
N MET A 744 18.81 17.41 -11.80
CA MET A 744 20.03 17.48 -10.99
C MET A 744 19.73 17.60 -9.50
N LEU A 745 18.73 18.40 -9.13
CA LEU A 745 18.24 18.49 -7.75
C LEU A 745 17.74 17.12 -7.25
N ALA A 746 16.95 16.40 -8.05
CA ALA A 746 16.46 15.07 -7.69
C ALA A 746 17.61 14.09 -7.45
N ILE A 747 18.65 14.10 -8.29
CA ILE A 747 19.87 13.29 -8.07
C ILE A 747 20.58 13.74 -6.78
N ASN A 748 20.72 15.05 -6.54
CA ASN A 748 21.35 15.58 -5.32
C ASN A 748 20.67 15.08 -4.04
N MET A 749 19.33 15.02 -3.97
CA MET A 749 18.62 14.48 -2.79
C MET A 749 19.03 13.05 -2.44
N HIS A 750 19.48 12.26 -3.42
CA HIS A 750 20.01 10.92 -3.19
C HIS A 750 21.40 10.95 -2.56
N PHE A 751 22.23 11.93 -2.90
CA PHE A 751 23.53 12.09 -2.27
C PHE A 751 23.40 12.58 -0.82
N GLU A 752 22.43 13.45 -0.53
CA GLU A 752 22.20 14.00 0.82
C GLU A 752 21.90 12.91 1.86
N ILE A 753 21.23 11.82 1.47
CA ILE A 753 20.94 10.68 2.36
C ILE A 753 22.23 10.04 2.92
N GLY A 754 23.32 10.03 2.17
CA GLY A 754 24.60 9.52 2.66
C GLY A 754 25.14 10.36 3.83
N LEU A 755 24.99 11.69 3.75
CA LEU A 755 25.37 12.62 4.81
C LEU A 755 24.43 12.53 6.02
N TYR A 756 23.12 12.36 5.78
CA TYR A 756 22.14 12.10 6.85
C TYR A 756 22.45 10.80 7.61
N HIS A 757 22.81 9.74 6.89
CA HIS A 757 23.19 8.46 7.49
C HIS A 757 24.45 8.60 8.37
N ALA A 758 25.47 9.31 7.88
CA ALA A 758 26.68 9.61 8.65
C ALA A 758 26.47 10.63 9.78
N LYS A 759 25.26 11.20 9.92
CA LYS A 759 24.93 12.29 10.86
C LYS A 759 25.82 13.52 10.71
N GLN A 760 26.36 13.77 9.52
CA GLN A 760 27.26 14.89 9.24
C GLN A 760 26.53 16.07 8.57
N THR A 761 25.43 16.52 9.18
CA THR A 761 24.58 17.59 8.62
C THR A 761 25.29 18.94 8.50
N LYS A 762 26.42 19.14 9.20
CA LYS A 762 27.27 20.33 9.07
C LYS A 762 27.82 20.52 7.66
N TRP A 763 28.13 19.43 6.96
CA TRP A 763 28.59 19.49 5.57
C TRP A 763 27.49 19.94 4.61
N LEU A 764 26.23 19.56 4.86
CA LEU A 764 25.09 20.04 4.06
C LEU A 764 24.95 21.57 4.15
N MET A 765 25.10 22.13 5.35
CA MET A 765 25.12 23.58 5.56
C MET A 765 26.30 24.24 4.82
N GLY A 766 27.51 23.66 4.93
CA GLY A 766 28.70 24.17 4.25
C GLY A 766 28.57 24.19 2.72
N VAL A 767 28.03 23.11 2.13
CA VAL A 767 27.74 23.04 0.69
C VAL A 767 26.71 24.08 0.28
N SER A 768 25.67 24.29 1.08
CA SER A 768 24.60 25.26 0.78
C SER A 768 25.14 26.69 0.79
N LEU A 769 25.96 27.07 1.79
CA LEU A 769 26.64 28.37 1.82
C LEU A 769 27.59 28.55 0.63
N LEU A 770 28.39 27.53 0.31
CA LEU A 770 29.32 27.59 -0.82
C LEU A 770 28.58 27.78 -2.16
N CYS A 771 27.50 27.03 -2.37
CA CYS A 771 26.67 27.17 -3.56
C CYS A 771 26.02 28.54 -3.63
N ALA A 772 25.50 29.07 -2.52
CA ALA A 772 24.95 30.43 -2.47
C ALA A 772 25.99 31.50 -2.83
N LEU A 773 27.22 31.37 -2.31
CA LEU A 773 28.32 32.29 -2.60
C LEU A 773 28.73 32.26 -4.08
N ILE A 774 28.86 31.06 -4.67
CA ILE A 774 29.23 30.89 -6.09
C ILE A 774 28.07 31.31 -7.02
N ASN A 775 26.82 31.14 -6.59
CA ASN A 775 25.65 31.48 -7.39
C ASN A 775 25.57 32.97 -7.75
N VAL A 776 26.00 33.86 -6.86
CA VAL A 776 25.95 35.31 -7.07
C VAL A 776 26.74 35.74 -8.32
N PRO A 777 28.07 35.51 -8.43
CA PRO A 777 28.83 35.91 -9.61
C PRO A 777 28.42 35.12 -10.86
N VAL A 778 28.12 33.82 -10.73
CA VAL A 778 27.69 32.98 -11.87
C VAL A 778 26.39 33.48 -12.47
N SER A 779 25.38 33.74 -11.62
CA SER A 779 24.08 34.27 -12.06
C SER A 779 24.26 35.63 -12.72
N TYR A 780 25.01 36.54 -12.11
CA TYR A 780 25.25 37.87 -12.68
C TYR A 780 25.88 37.79 -14.08
N LEU A 781 26.99 37.04 -14.23
CA LEU A 781 27.70 36.95 -15.51
C LEU A 781 26.86 36.32 -16.62
N LEU A 782 26.16 35.22 -16.33
CA LEU A 782 25.33 34.53 -17.32
C LEU A 782 24.08 35.33 -17.68
N ILE A 783 23.44 36.00 -16.71
CA ILE A 783 22.26 36.84 -16.96
C ILE A 783 22.62 38.05 -17.82
N VAL A 784 23.76 38.70 -17.60
CA VAL A 784 24.21 39.81 -18.46
C VAL A 784 24.39 39.37 -19.92
N GLN A 785 24.90 38.16 -20.16
CA GLN A 785 25.17 37.68 -21.52
C GLN A 785 23.93 37.11 -22.22
N TRP A 786 23.10 36.32 -21.52
CA TRP A 786 22.02 35.52 -22.12
C TRP A 786 20.63 35.83 -21.54
N GLY A 787 20.49 36.86 -20.69
CA GLY A 787 19.23 37.27 -20.09
C GLY A 787 18.54 36.13 -19.32
N ILE A 788 17.28 35.87 -19.68
CA ILE A 788 16.44 34.85 -19.05
C ILE A 788 17.04 33.44 -19.21
N LEU A 789 17.66 33.14 -20.36
CA LEU A 789 18.36 31.86 -20.58
C LEU A 789 19.60 31.75 -19.69
N GLY A 790 20.28 32.87 -19.45
CA GLY A 790 21.40 32.98 -18.52
C GLY A 790 21.02 32.62 -17.09
N ALA A 791 19.86 33.09 -16.62
CA ALA A 791 19.32 32.72 -15.31
C ALA A 791 19.07 31.20 -15.20
N GLY A 792 18.45 30.60 -16.22
CA GLY A 792 18.23 29.15 -16.26
C GLY A 792 19.54 28.34 -16.29
N ALA A 793 20.54 28.81 -17.04
CA ALA A 793 21.85 28.19 -17.12
C ALA A 793 22.62 28.28 -15.80
N ALA A 794 22.52 29.40 -15.09
CA ALA A 794 23.12 29.57 -13.76
C ALA A 794 22.55 28.56 -12.75
N VAL A 795 21.22 28.43 -12.67
CA VAL A 795 20.56 27.48 -11.77
C VAL A 795 20.98 26.03 -12.06
N LEU A 796 21.03 25.65 -13.35
CA LEU A 796 21.52 24.34 -13.77
C LEU A 796 22.97 24.10 -13.33
N LEU A 797 23.86 25.08 -13.54
CA LEU A 797 25.27 24.97 -13.19
C LEU A 797 25.44 24.77 -11.68
N ILE A 798 24.75 25.57 -10.87
CA ILE A 798 24.87 25.48 -9.41
C ILE A 798 24.25 24.19 -8.87
N TYR A 799 23.12 23.71 -9.39
CA TYR A 799 22.60 22.41 -8.97
C TYR A 799 23.51 21.25 -9.36
N THR A 800 24.17 21.34 -10.52
CA THR A 800 25.18 20.36 -10.95
C THR A 800 26.40 20.39 -10.02
N LEU A 801 26.85 21.59 -9.62
CA LEU A 801 27.92 21.76 -8.65
C LEU A 801 27.54 21.18 -7.28
N ARG A 802 26.35 21.52 -6.76
CA ARG A 802 25.81 20.99 -5.51
C ARG A 802 25.75 19.47 -5.53
N MET A 803 25.21 18.88 -6.59
CA MET A 803 25.15 17.44 -6.79
C MET A 803 26.54 16.81 -6.75
N SER A 804 27.51 17.40 -7.43
CA SER A 804 28.89 16.89 -7.53
C SER A 804 29.61 16.94 -6.18
N ILE A 805 29.52 18.06 -5.46
CA ILE A 805 30.17 18.23 -4.15
C ILE A 805 29.54 17.30 -3.11
N THR A 806 28.20 17.27 -3.01
CA THR A 806 27.49 16.39 -2.07
C THR A 806 27.78 14.92 -2.38
N GLY A 807 27.83 14.55 -3.67
CA GLY A 807 28.19 13.20 -4.08
C GLY A 807 29.62 12.81 -3.72
N TRP A 808 30.57 13.72 -3.93
CA TRP A 808 31.96 13.52 -3.50
C TRP A 808 32.08 13.36 -1.98
N LEU A 809 31.42 14.21 -1.19
CA LEU A 809 31.41 14.11 0.28
C LEU A 809 30.75 12.80 0.76
N SER A 810 29.67 12.38 0.13
CA SER A 810 28.99 11.12 0.47
C SER A 810 29.89 9.90 0.24
N CYS A 811 30.65 9.87 -0.86
CA CYS A 811 31.53 8.75 -1.19
C CYS A 811 32.85 8.80 -0.42
N ALA A 812 33.53 9.96 -0.39
CA ALA A 812 34.89 10.10 0.13
C ALA A 812 34.94 10.24 1.66
N VAL A 813 33.99 10.99 2.26
CA VAL A 813 34.00 11.26 3.71
C VAL A 813 33.13 10.24 4.44
N CYS A 814 31.94 9.96 3.91
CA CYS A 814 30.96 9.11 4.60
C CYS A 814 31.09 7.62 4.28
N HIS A 815 31.94 7.22 3.33
CA HIS A 815 32.19 5.83 2.93
C HIS A 815 30.90 5.04 2.60
N VAL A 816 29.88 5.72 2.09
CA VAL A 816 28.65 5.09 1.60
C VAL A 816 28.79 4.96 0.08
N PRO A 817 29.26 3.81 -0.45
CA PRO A 817 29.34 3.62 -1.90
C PRO A 817 27.93 3.67 -2.47
N LEU A 818 27.71 4.64 -3.34
CA LEU A 818 26.47 4.75 -4.08
C LEU A 818 26.64 3.97 -5.37
N GLU A 819 26.11 2.76 -5.36
CA GLU A 819 25.99 1.90 -6.54
C GLU A 819 24.97 2.54 -7.50
N PHE A 820 25.41 3.52 -8.27
CA PHE A 820 24.62 4.13 -9.33
C PHE A 820 25.01 3.53 -10.66
N GLU A 821 24.02 3.22 -11.49
CA GLU A 821 24.24 2.82 -12.87
C GLU A 821 24.52 4.07 -13.74
N TRP A 822 25.59 4.81 -13.44
CA TRP A 822 25.94 6.10 -14.06
C TRP A 822 25.94 6.05 -15.58
N ARG A 823 26.39 4.93 -16.16
CA ARG A 823 26.36 4.68 -17.60
C ARG A 823 24.93 4.71 -18.16
N ARG A 824 23.96 4.11 -17.46
CA ARG A 824 22.56 4.10 -17.88
C ARG A 824 21.91 5.46 -17.69
N VAL A 825 22.12 6.10 -16.55
CA VAL A 825 21.59 7.45 -16.28
C VAL A 825 22.12 8.46 -17.30
N GLY A 826 23.43 8.43 -17.59
CA GLY A 826 24.04 9.27 -18.61
C GLY A 826 23.49 9.00 -20.02
N ALA A 827 23.28 7.73 -20.38
CA ALA A 827 22.68 7.36 -21.67
C ALA A 827 21.23 7.86 -21.81
N ILE A 828 20.41 7.76 -20.76
CA ILE A 828 19.03 8.26 -20.76
C ILE A 828 19.01 9.79 -20.95
N LEU A 829 19.85 10.51 -20.21
CA LEU A 829 19.95 11.97 -20.31
C LEU A 829 20.44 12.42 -21.69
N ALA A 830 21.46 11.75 -22.24
CA ALA A 830 21.97 12.05 -23.57
C ALA A 830 20.92 11.81 -24.66
N MET A 831 20.16 10.71 -24.57
CA MET A 831 19.08 10.41 -25.50
C MET A 831 17.93 11.42 -25.39
N ALA A 832 17.55 11.81 -24.17
CA ALA A 832 16.54 12.84 -23.96
C ALA A 832 16.99 14.20 -24.53
N GLY A 833 18.26 14.56 -24.33
CA GLY A 833 18.88 15.74 -24.93
C GLY A 833 18.87 15.70 -26.46
N LEU A 834 19.20 14.55 -27.06
CA LEU A 834 19.12 14.34 -28.51
C LEU A 834 17.69 14.52 -29.03
N CYS A 835 16.70 13.90 -28.38
CA CYS A 835 15.29 14.03 -28.77
C CYS A 835 14.80 15.48 -28.67
N ALA A 836 15.15 16.19 -27.59
CA ALA A 836 14.81 17.60 -27.42
C ALA A 836 15.49 18.49 -28.47
N GLY A 837 16.77 18.25 -28.77
CA GLY A 837 17.52 18.97 -29.80
C GLY A 837 16.96 18.75 -31.21
N VAL A 838 16.63 17.51 -31.57
CA VAL A 838 15.98 17.18 -32.84
C VAL A 838 14.61 17.85 -32.94
N ALA A 839 13.80 17.81 -31.88
CA ALA A 839 12.51 18.50 -31.86
C ALA A 839 12.66 20.01 -32.09
N HIS A 840 13.61 20.64 -31.42
CA HIS A 840 13.85 22.08 -31.58
C HIS A 840 14.35 22.44 -32.99
N LEU A 841 15.25 21.65 -33.58
CA LEU A 841 15.81 21.92 -34.91
C LEU A 841 14.82 21.66 -36.05
N VAL A 842 13.97 20.63 -35.93
CA VAL A 842 13.07 20.19 -37.01
C VAL A 842 11.71 20.87 -36.94
N LEU A 843 11.17 21.11 -35.74
CA LEU A 843 9.81 21.62 -35.53
C LEU A 843 9.77 23.08 -35.09
N GLY A 844 10.89 23.65 -34.65
CA GLY A 844 10.93 25.00 -34.07
C GLY A 844 9.93 25.16 -32.92
N VAL A 845 9.34 26.34 -32.81
CA VAL A 845 8.28 26.67 -31.82
C VAL A 845 6.88 26.54 -32.45
N ASP A 846 6.76 25.88 -33.61
CA ASP A 846 5.48 25.78 -34.31
C ASP A 846 4.51 24.87 -33.55
N VAL A 847 3.33 25.42 -33.29
CA VAL A 847 2.22 24.72 -32.62
C VAL A 847 1.16 24.38 -33.67
N SER A 848 1.24 23.17 -34.19
CA SER A 848 0.29 22.55 -35.13
C SER A 848 0.01 21.11 -34.73
N TRP A 849 -1.10 20.54 -35.22
CA TRP A 849 -1.41 19.11 -35.01
C TRP A 849 -0.29 18.19 -35.53
N VAL A 850 0.39 18.60 -36.61
CA VAL A 850 1.54 17.88 -37.19
C VAL A 850 2.77 17.96 -36.28
N SER A 851 3.05 19.11 -35.67
CA SER A 851 4.11 19.28 -34.68
C SER A 851 3.86 18.42 -33.43
N ALA A 852 2.63 18.45 -32.91
CA ALA A 852 2.22 17.61 -31.78
C ALA A 852 2.34 16.10 -32.10
N ALA A 853 1.91 15.67 -33.28
CA ALA A 853 2.05 14.28 -33.72
C ALA A 853 3.52 13.86 -33.87
N THR A 854 4.37 14.73 -34.41
CA THR A 854 5.82 14.47 -34.55
C THR A 854 6.50 14.39 -33.18
N LYS A 855 6.15 15.27 -32.25
CA LYS A 855 6.62 15.24 -30.85
C LYS A 855 6.19 13.96 -30.13
N MET A 856 4.95 13.51 -30.32
CA MET A 856 4.49 12.20 -29.82
C MET A 856 5.29 11.05 -30.44
N GLY A 857 5.60 11.13 -31.74
CA GLY A 857 6.48 10.18 -32.43
C GLY A 857 7.89 10.14 -31.82
N LEU A 858 8.50 11.31 -31.57
CA LEU A 858 9.82 11.43 -30.93
C LEU A 858 9.81 10.89 -29.48
N LEU A 859 8.75 11.16 -28.72
CA LEU A 859 8.59 10.59 -27.38
C LEU A 859 8.42 9.06 -27.44
N GLY A 860 7.66 8.55 -28.42
CA GLY A 860 7.54 7.12 -28.68
C GLY A 860 8.87 6.47 -29.08
N LEU A 861 9.68 7.14 -29.89
CA LEU A 861 11.04 6.72 -30.26
C LEU A 861 11.98 6.74 -29.05
N PHE A 862 11.92 7.77 -28.21
CA PHE A 862 12.67 7.85 -26.95
C PHE A 862 12.33 6.66 -26.05
N LEU A 863 11.04 6.42 -25.80
CA LEU A 863 10.58 5.26 -25.02
C LEU A 863 10.99 3.93 -25.66
N GLY A 864 10.89 3.83 -26.99
CA GLY A 864 11.36 2.67 -27.76
C GLY A 864 12.88 2.46 -27.63
N SER A 865 13.67 3.52 -27.64
CA SER A 865 15.13 3.45 -27.50
C SER A 865 15.57 3.01 -26.11
N ILE A 866 14.88 3.47 -25.05
CA ILE A 866 15.07 2.97 -23.68
C ILE A 866 14.84 1.45 -23.62
N VAL A 867 13.83 0.97 -24.36
CA VAL A 867 13.50 -0.45 -24.46
C VAL A 867 14.51 -1.25 -25.29
N VAL A 868 15.06 -0.67 -26.37
CA VAL A 868 16.00 -1.34 -27.30
C VAL A 868 17.43 -1.38 -26.75
N ILE A 869 17.90 -0.32 -26.08
CA ILE A 869 19.25 -0.24 -25.50
C ILE A 869 19.39 -1.19 -24.29
N GLY A 870 18.32 -1.87 -23.88
CA GLY A 870 18.32 -2.78 -22.73
C GLY A 870 18.49 -2.04 -21.40
N ILE A 871 18.21 -0.73 -21.40
CA ILE A 871 18.15 0.11 -20.19
C ILE A 871 16.99 -0.38 -19.32
N MET A 872 15.90 -0.79 -19.96
CA MET A 872 14.88 -1.62 -19.34
C MET A 872 15.07 -3.10 -19.70
N SER A 873 15.12 -3.97 -18.69
CA SER A 873 15.18 -5.42 -18.96
C SER A 873 13.93 -5.85 -19.76
N ALA A 874 14.06 -6.86 -20.62
CA ALA A 874 12.93 -7.35 -21.44
C ALA A 874 11.72 -7.85 -20.61
N LYS A 875 11.96 -8.01 -19.30
CA LYS A 875 11.02 -8.20 -18.20
C LYS A 875 10.16 -6.95 -17.89
N GLU A 876 10.76 -5.78 -17.82
CA GLU A 876 10.08 -4.52 -17.48
C GLU A 876 9.22 -4.01 -18.65
N ARG A 877 9.63 -4.34 -19.88
CA ARG A 877 8.87 -4.10 -21.13
C ARG A 877 7.45 -4.72 -21.09
N ARG A 878 7.28 -5.89 -20.46
CA ARG A 878 5.96 -6.55 -20.37
C ARG A 878 5.07 -5.97 -19.27
N ILE A 879 5.64 -5.37 -18.23
CA ILE A 879 4.87 -4.79 -17.12
C ILE A 879 4.30 -3.42 -17.50
N LEU A 880 5.07 -2.54 -18.15
CA LEU A 880 4.55 -1.28 -18.70
C LEU A 880 3.37 -1.52 -19.65
N LEU A 881 3.48 -2.52 -20.52
CA LEU A 881 2.39 -2.92 -21.43
C LEU A 881 1.19 -3.55 -20.71
N SER A 882 1.38 -4.12 -19.51
CA SER A 882 0.29 -4.67 -18.70
C SER A 882 -0.48 -3.58 -17.93
N LEU A 883 0.19 -2.47 -17.56
CA LEU A 883 -0.45 -1.31 -16.92
C LEU A 883 -1.37 -0.55 -17.88
N PHE A 884 -0.99 -0.43 -19.16
CA PHE A 884 -1.87 0.14 -20.19
C PHE A 884 -3.04 -0.79 -20.61
N LYS A 885 -2.95 -2.09 -20.32
CA LYS A 885 -4.03 -3.07 -20.59
C LYS A 885 -5.02 -3.23 -19.43
N GLN A 886 -4.73 -2.67 -18.26
CA GLN A 886 -5.67 -2.60 -17.16
C GLN A 886 -6.40 -1.26 -17.18
N SER A 887 -7.46 -1.16 -17.98
CA SER A 887 -8.47 -0.12 -17.76
C SER A 887 -8.99 -0.25 -16.32
N PRO A 888 -9.07 0.84 -15.54
CA PRO A 888 -9.63 0.78 -14.20
C PRO A 888 -11.09 0.36 -14.33
N LYS A 889 -11.43 -0.82 -13.79
CA LYS A 889 -12.81 -1.08 -13.40
C LYS A 889 -13.11 -0.13 -12.26
N VAL A 890 -13.71 1.01 -12.58
CA VAL A 890 -14.39 1.86 -11.62
C VAL A 890 -15.57 1.05 -11.10
N SER A 891 -15.38 0.38 -9.96
CA SER A 891 -16.50 0.01 -9.11
C SER A 891 -16.95 1.29 -8.41
N VAL A 892 -17.96 1.94 -8.97
CA VAL A 892 -18.75 2.95 -8.24
C VAL A 892 -19.51 2.20 -7.12
N PRO A 893 -19.60 2.75 -5.90
CA PRO A 893 -20.35 2.15 -4.80
C PRO A 893 -21.81 1.88 -5.12
#